data_AF-A0A7R9NV31-F1
#
_entry.id   AF-A0A7R9NV31-F1
#
_cell.length_a   1.000
_cell.length_b   1.000
_cell.length_c   1.000
_cell.angle_alpha   90.00
_cell.angle_beta   90.00
_cell.angle_gamma   90.00
#
_symmetry.space_group_name_H-M   'P 1'
#
loop_
_entity.id
_entity.type
_entity.pdbx_description
1 polymer ?
#
loop_
_entity_poly.entity_id
_entity_poly.type
_entity_poly.pdbx_seq_one_letter_code
_entity_poly.pdbx_strand_id
1 'polypeptide(L)'
;MMKRILCRYLLKVPNVLEGERNNFIAMNLRMLSTCVHKIHKERRHSMVSPCFSSNTALHGVLAPRPSSSTCTDKTQPVPETVNKFSERTHTCGELRVDHVGREVRLCGWLEYERMGKFLTLRDGYGSIQLVVTDSRDDITSLLEGITHESVLAVAGEVHKRPPGQENKKMSTGDIEVLVSEVVILNKAKKNLPFGVRDHNKAKEYLRMKYRYLDLRFPEMQRNLRLRSKVIMKMREYLCNYCDFVDVETPTLFRRTPGGAQEFVVPTRLAGQFYSLVQSPQQFKQLLMVGGLDRYFQIARCYRDEGSRPDRQPEFTQLDIEMSFSNREGVLSLVQELLEYCWPEHLDRTPTPFPRMTYRQAMEDYGTDKPDTRFGMKLQNVSDLVRFDDESKLRAFSSRPDCTVRALVVPGGGAHLTSSLKSKLQNTVRRQFPLTRLISCSSSPGAHWRDRLAGLFSADCVKALEESLDVHQEDALLLGVGSEQQVLELLGRTRVELADQLESQGLKARESGFHFLWVVDFPLFVAEEGALESTHHPFTQPHPDDVHLLGQEPLKVLAVLFAHTTVQTIICWDGNRVRSLHYDLVLNGCEVGGGSVRIHDPLLQGQVLDYLGVDQRSLQHLLDALSSGCPPHAGIALAVLKLRLCVEAYSGTASIRDMSFVPGLDRLLSLICHATSIRDVIAFPKTLEGKDPMSGAPVPISEQEQKLYHIRSLAPMDDTCAESAQ
;
A
#
# COMPACT_ATOMS: atom_id res chain seq x y z
N MET A 1 35.80 -6.17 -42.34
CA MET A 1 36.48 -6.21 -41.03
C MET A 1 36.02 -7.39 -40.17
N MET A 2 34.71 -7.52 -39.85
CA MET A 2 34.18 -8.63 -39.03
C MET A 2 34.47 -10.06 -39.55
N LYS A 3 34.44 -10.27 -40.88
CA LYS A 3 34.80 -11.58 -41.49
C LYS A 3 36.24 -12.02 -41.16
N ARG A 4 37.18 -11.07 -41.05
CA ARG A 4 38.58 -11.34 -40.64
C ARG A 4 38.71 -11.63 -39.14
N ILE A 5 37.84 -11.05 -38.32
CA ILE A 5 37.81 -11.26 -36.85
C ILE A 5 37.23 -12.65 -36.54
N LEU A 6 36.12 -13.03 -37.18
CA LEU A 6 35.48 -14.34 -36.98
C LEU A 6 36.39 -15.51 -37.41
N CYS A 7 37.09 -15.37 -38.54
CA CYS A 7 38.06 -16.37 -39.00
C CYS A 7 39.23 -16.57 -38.02
N ARG A 8 39.73 -15.48 -37.40
CA ARG A 8 40.81 -15.57 -36.40
C ARG A 8 40.37 -16.23 -35.10
N TYR A 9 39.12 -16.00 -34.67
CA TYR A 9 38.59 -16.57 -33.44
C TYR A 9 38.39 -18.09 -33.56
N LEU A 10 37.88 -18.55 -34.70
CA LEU A 10 37.62 -19.97 -34.92
C LEU A 10 38.90 -20.80 -35.10
N LEU A 11 40.04 -20.19 -35.44
CA LEU A 11 41.34 -20.89 -35.59
C LEU A 11 41.95 -21.33 -34.26
N LYS A 12 41.39 -20.89 -33.13
CA LYS A 12 41.86 -21.21 -31.78
C LYS A 12 41.01 -22.29 -31.07
N VAL A 13 39.99 -22.85 -31.73
CA VAL A 13 39.12 -23.87 -31.13
C VAL A 13 39.56 -25.25 -31.62
N PRO A 14 40.05 -26.15 -30.75
CA PRO A 14 40.37 -27.52 -31.15
C PRO A 14 39.08 -28.32 -31.40
N ASN A 15 39.11 -29.25 -32.37
CA ASN A 15 38.06 -30.23 -32.68
C ASN A 15 36.76 -29.72 -33.34
N VAL A 16 36.85 -28.85 -34.34
CA VAL A 16 35.72 -28.57 -35.25
C VAL A 16 36.07 -29.02 -36.67
N LEU A 17 35.27 -29.93 -37.23
CA LEU A 17 35.42 -30.41 -38.60
C LEU A 17 35.24 -29.26 -39.60
N GLU A 18 36.10 -29.21 -40.62
CA GLU A 18 36.26 -28.06 -41.53
C GLU A 18 34.96 -27.67 -42.27
N GLY A 19 34.07 -28.65 -42.51
CA GLY A 19 32.75 -28.45 -43.11
C GLY A 19 31.75 -27.69 -42.23
N GLU A 20 31.71 -27.96 -40.92
CA GLU A 20 30.78 -27.30 -39.99
C GLU A 20 31.18 -25.83 -39.75
N ARG A 21 32.48 -25.58 -39.81
CA ARG A 21 33.08 -24.25 -39.63
C ARG A 21 32.70 -23.29 -40.76
N ASN A 22 32.68 -23.77 -42.00
CA ASN A 22 32.28 -22.97 -43.16
C ASN A 22 30.77 -22.67 -43.16
N ASN A 23 29.94 -23.61 -42.73
CA ASN A 23 28.50 -23.39 -42.58
C ASN A 23 28.18 -22.37 -41.49
N PHE A 24 28.89 -22.42 -40.35
CA PHE A 24 28.67 -21.49 -39.23
C PHE A 24 29.06 -20.04 -39.59
N ILE A 25 30.16 -19.86 -40.35
CA ILE A 25 30.57 -18.54 -40.86
C ILE A 25 29.55 -18.01 -41.88
N ALA A 26 29.08 -18.87 -42.79
CA ALA A 26 28.10 -18.48 -43.81
C ALA A 26 26.76 -18.06 -43.20
N MET A 27 26.28 -18.77 -42.18
CA MET A 27 25.00 -18.50 -41.51
C MET A 27 25.03 -17.16 -40.76
N ASN A 28 26.12 -16.88 -40.02
CA ASN A 28 26.26 -15.63 -39.28
C ASN A 28 26.46 -14.40 -40.20
N LEU A 29 27.17 -14.56 -41.33
CA LEU A 29 27.29 -13.50 -42.33
C LEU A 29 25.95 -13.20 -43.02
N ARG A 30 25.11 -14.21 -43.26
CA ARG A 30 23.74 -14.00 -43.77
C ARG A 30 22.87 -13.25 -42.76
N MET A 31 22.87 -13.64 -41.49
CA MET A 31 22.09 -12.92 -40.45
C MET A 31 22.53 -11.45 -40.31
N LEU A 32 23.84 -11.19 -40.32
CA LEU A 32 24.36 -9.81 -40.25
C LEU A 32 23.99 -9.00 -41.50
N SER A 33 24.03 -9.60 -42.69
CA SER A 33 23.58 -8.95 -43.92
C SER A 33 22.10 -8.55 -43.85
N THR A 34 21.25 -9.42 -43.29
CA THR A 34 19.81 -9.16 -43.12
C THR A 34 19.56 -8.05 -42.10
N CYS A 35 20.31 -8.00 -40.99
CA CYS A 35 20.23 -6.90 -40.02
C CYS A 35 20.67 -5.57 -40.62
N VAL A 36 21.77 -5.52 -41.37
CA VAL A 36 22.25 -4.29 -42.01
C VAL A 36 21.27 -3.80 -43.09
N HIS A 37 20.64 -4.71 -43.84
CA HIS A 37 19.59 -4.34 -44.79
C HIS A 37 18.34 -3.78 -44.11
N LYS A 38 17.96 -4.32 -42.94
CA LYS A 38 16.81 -3.85 -42.17
C LYS A 38 17.05 -2.46 -41.58
N ILE A 39 18.25 -2.22 -41.04
CA ILE A 39 18.68 -0.90 -40.53
C ILE A 39 18.75 0.14 -41.66
N HIS A 40 19.21 -0.23 -42.86
CA HIS A 40 19.21 0.69 -44.01
C HIS A 40 17.81 1.00 -44.57
N LYS A 41 16.87 0.06 -44.45
CA LYS A 41 15.47 0.27 -44.87
C LYS A 41 14.71 1.15 -43.89
N GLU A 42 14.97 1.02 -42.58
CA GLU A 42 14.37 1.86 -41.54
C GLU A 42 14.93 3.29 -41.54
N ARG A 43 16.22 3.48 -41.86
CA ARG A 43 16.83 4.82 -42.01
C ARG A 43 16.38 5.61 -43.25
N ARG A 44 15.74 4.99 -44.24
CA ARG A 44 15.21 5.72 -45.43
C ARG A 44 13.83 6.33 -45.21
N HIS A 45 13.11 5.93 -44.16
CA HIS A 45 11.77 6.45 -43.84
C HIS A 45 11.77 7.59 -42.79
N SER A 46 12.93 8.01 -42.29
CA SER A 46 13.08 9.18 -41.41
C SER A 46 14.21 10.08 -41.87
N MET A 47 13.96 10.89 -42.89
CA MET A 47 14.79 12.07 -43.20
C MET A 47 13.90 13.31 -43.20
N VAL A 48 13.82 13.96 -42.04
CA VAL A 48 13.59 15.41 -41.94
C VAL A 48 14.96 16.04 -41.73
N SER A 49 15.27 17.04 -42.56
CA SER A 49 16.57 17.68 -42.73
C SER A 49 17.16 18.28 -41.45
N PRO A 50 18.48 18.18 -41.20
CA PRO A 50 19.17 19.03 -40.23
C PRO A 50 19.81 20.24 -40.93
N CYS A 51 19.38 21.44 -40.57
CA CYS A 51 20.07 22.68 -40.91
C CYS A 51 21.08 22.97 -39.79
N PHE A 52 22.36 22.76 -40.06
CA PHE A 52 23.46 23.24 -39.20
C PHE A 52 24.01 24.53 -39.81
N SER A 53 23.95 25.63 -39.05
CA SER A 53 24.81 26.79 -39.26
C SER A 53 25.62 27.04 -37.99
N SER A 54 26.92 27.23 -38.20
CA SER A 54 27.94 27.58 -37.23
C SER A 54 27.90 29.08 -36.89
N ASN A 55 27.99 29.45 -35.60
CA ASN A 55 29.01 30.38 -35.09
C ASN A 55 28.89 30.67 -33.58
N THR A 56 30.07 30.64 -32.96
CA THR A 56 30.56 31.30 -31.73
C THR A 56 29.79 32.51 -31.19
N ALA A 57 29.56 32.54 -29.86
CA ALA A 57 30.02 33.59 -28.93
C ALA A 57 29.60 33.33 -27.47
N LEU A 58 30.50 33.63 -26.52
CA LEU A 58 30.26 33.72 -25.07
C LEU A 58 29.36 34.91 -24.71
N HIS A 59 28.45 34.72 -23.76
CA HIS A 59 28.39 35.44 -22.46
C HIS A 59 27.10 35.06 -21.70
N GLY A 60 27.20 34.98 -20.38
CA GLY A 60 26.10 34.63 -19.49
C GLY A 60 25.05 35.72 -19.30
N VAL A 61 24.11 35.38 -18.40
CA VAL A 61 23.07 36.19 -17.72
C VAL A 61 21.66 35.62 -17.96
N LEU A 62 21.08 35.16 -16.84
CA LEU A 62 19.65 35.06 -16.47
C LEU A 62 18.60 35.15 -17.59
N ALA A 63 17.86 34.06 -17.80
CA ALA A 63 16.63 34.07 -18.59
C ALA A 63 15.37 34.03 -17.70
N PRO A 64 14.45 34.99 -17.83
CA PRO A 64 13.14 35.02 -17.18
C PRO A 64 12.10 34.20 -17.95
N ARG A 65 10.97 33.91 -17.28
CA ARG A 65 9.78 33.20 -17.80
C ARG A 65 9.29 33.78 -19.14
N PRO A 66 8.87 32.96 -20.13
CA PRO A 66 8.27 33.49 -21.35
C PRO A 66 6.75 33.64 -21.21
N SER A 67 6.28 34.84 -21.51
CA SER A 67 4.90 35.19 -21.84
C SER A 67 4.57 34.89 -23.31
N SER A 68 3.36 34.37 -23.52
CA SER A 68 2.52 34.36 -24.73
C SER A 68 3.10 34.83 -26.08
N SER A 69 3.14 33.91 -27.06
CA SER A 69 2.97 34.25 -28.48
C SER A 69 2.19 33.14 -29.20
N THR A 70 1.17 33.58 -29.93
CA THR A 70 0.13 32.81 -30.62
C THR A 70 0.60 32.12 -31.91
N CYS A 71 -0.13 31.03 -32.21
CA CYS A 71 -0.39 30.44 -33.53
C CYS A 71 0.66 29.46 -34.09
N THR A 72 0.34 28.16 -34.03
CA THR A 72 -0.03 27.39 -35.22
C THR A 72 -0.81 26.16 -34.77
N ASP A 73 -1.93 25.96 -35.44
CA ASP A 73 -2.90 24.87 -35.34
C ASP A 73 -2.20 23.49 -35.38
N LYS A 74 -1.82 22.99 -34.21
CA LYS A 74 -1.64 21.56 -34.01
C LYS A 74 -3.05 21.02 -33.85
N THR A 75 -3.55 20.34 -34.88
CA THR A 75 -4.71 19.45 -34.77
C THR A 75 -4.58 18.70 -33.45
N GLN A 76 -5.35 19.13 -32.45
CA GLN A 76 -5.39 18.39 -31.19
C GLN A 76 -5.83 16.97 -31.56
N PRO A 77 -5.15 15.93 -31.06
CA PRO A 77 -5.66 14.58 -31.24
C PRO A 77 -7.10 14.60 -30.72
N VAL A 78 -8.06 14.35 -31.62
CA VAL A 78 -9.47 14.20 -31.25
C VAL A 78 -9.46 13.22 -30.07
N PRO A 79 -10.03 13.56 -28.90
CA PRO A 79 -10.00 12.69 -27.75
C PRO A 79 -10.52 11.33 -28.19
N GLU A 80 -9.69 10.29 -28.10
CA GLU A 80 -10.11 8.95 -28.49
C GLU A 80 -11.29 8.58 -27.59
N THR A 81 -12.50 8.63 -28.18
CA THR A 81 -13.72 8.42 -27.42
C THR A 81 -13.79 6.95 -27.04
N VAL A 82 -14.34 6.68 -25.86
CA VAL A 82 -14.56 5.34 -25.31
C VAL A 82 -15.49 4.45 -26.17
N ASN A 83 -15.98 5.00 -27.29
CA ASN A 83 -16.88 4.39 -28.26
C ASN A 83 -16.18 4.05 -29.58
N LYS A 84 -14.91 4.43 -29.78
CA LYS A 84 -14.15 4.22 -31.03
C LYS A 84 -14.18 2.78 -31.55
N PHE A 85 -14.21 1.80 -30.65
CA PHE A 85 -14.25 0.37 -30.97
C PHE A 85 -15.54 -0.30 -30.49
N SER A 86 -16.66 0.41 -30.52
CA SER A 86 -17.95 -0.06 -30.03
C SER A 86 -19.08 0.21 -31.02
N GLU A 87 -20.15 -0.58 -30.92
CA GLU A 87 -21.39 -0.38 -31.69
C GLU A 87 -22.27 0.74 -31.15
N ARG A 88 -21.96 1.25 -29.94
CA ARG A 88 -22.60 2.42 -29.34
C ARG A 88 -22.00 3.71 -29.89
N THR A 89 -22.82 4.75 -30.04
CA THR A 89 -22.30 6.09 -30.41
C THR A 89 -21.84 6.86 -29.18
N HIS A 90 -22.54 6.68 -28.05
CA HIS A 90 -22.26 7.35 -26.80
C HIS A 90 -22.29 6.38 -25.60
N THR A 91 -21.68 6.78 -24.49
CA THR A 91 -21.94 6.16 -23.19
C THR A 91 -23.24 6.66 -22.59
N CYS A 92 -23.82 5.89 -21.67
CA CYS A 92 -25.02 6.31 -20.95
C CYS A 92 -24.76 7.53 -20.05
N GLY A 93 -23.52 7.73 -19.58
CA GLY A 93 -23.17 8.79 -18.62
C GLY A 93 -22.71 10.12 -19.22
N GLU A 94 -22.39 10.17 -20.53
CA GLU A 94 -21.75 11.36 -21.13
C GLU A 94 -22.70 12.36 -21.80
N LEU A 95 -23.95 11.95 -22.07
CA LEU A 95 -24.93 12.82 -22.73
C LEU A 95 -25.30 14.04 -21.87
N ARG A 96 -25.42 15.20 -22.51
CA ARG A 96 -25.72 16.51 -21.91
C ARG A 96 -26.65 17.31 -22.82
N VAL A 97 -27.10 18.48 -22.36
CA VAL A 97 -27.97 19.40 -23.12
C VAL A 97 -27.43 19.70 -24.53
N ASP A 98 -26.11 19.75 -24.72
CA ASP A 98 -25.47 19.99 -26.03
C ASP A 98 -25.70 18.88 -27.07
N HIS A 99 -26.25 17.74 -26.62
CA HIS A 99 -26.58 16.59 -27.47
C HIS A 99 -28.06 16.55 -27.88
N VAL A 100 -28.89 17.49 -27.42
CA VAL A 100 -30.32 17.54 -27.77
C VAL A 100 -30.50 17.61 -29.29
N GLY A 101 -31.43 16.82 -29.83
CA GLY A 101 -31.69 16.68 -31.26
C GLY A 101 -30.78 15.70 -31.99
N ARG A 102 -29.86 15.01 -31.28
CA ARG A 102 -28.98 14.00 -31.89
C ARG A 102 -29.55 12.60 -31.72
N GLU A 103 -29.43 11.81 -32.78
CA GLU A 103 -29.65 10.36 -32.75
C GLU A 103 -28.47 9.66 -32.07
N VAL A 104 -28.77 8.79 -31.12
CA VAL A 104 -27.78 8.07 -30.32
C VAL A 104 -28.09 6.57 -30.28
N ARG A 105 -27.03 5.77 -30.18
CA ARG A 105 -27.11 4.34 -29.88
C ARG A 105 -26.39 4.06 -28.58
N LEU A 106 -27.10 3.48 -27.63
CA LEU A 106 -26.65 3.24 -26.28
C LEU A 106 -26.79 1.75 -25.95
N CYS A 107 -25.83 1.21 -25.20
CA CYS A 107 -25.90 -0.16 -24.71
C CYS A 107 -25.63 -0.18 -23.20
N GLY A 108 -26.42 -0.93 -22.45
CA GLY A 108 -26.29 -0.97 -21.00
C GLY A 108 -27.22 -1.98 -20.32
N TRP A 109 -27.26 -1.92 -18.99
CA TRP A 109 -28.13 -2.68 -18.13
C TRP A 109 -29.38 -1.88 -17.79
N LEU A 110 -30.53 -2.52 -17.86
CA LEU A 110 -31.79 -1.95 -17.37
C LEU A 110 -31.74 -1.83 -15.86
N GLU A 111 -31.56 -0.61 -15.35
CA GLU A 111 -31.44 -0.32 -13.92
C GLU A 111 -32.82 -0.18 -13.26
N TYR A 112 -33.73 0.50 -13.93
CA TYR A 112 -35.08 0.74 -13.46
C TYR A 112 -36.06 0.79 -14.63
N GLU A 113 -37.28 0.33 -14.39
CA GLU A 113 -38.37 0.33 -15.35
C GLU A 113 -39.66 0.75 -14.63
N ARG A 114 -40.47 1.58 -15.30
CA ARG A 114 -41.79 1.98 -14.83
C ARG A 114 -42.81 1.99 -15.97
N MET A 115 -43.80 1.10 -15.86
CA MET A 115 -44.97 0.98 -16.73
C MET A 115 -44.66 0.76 -18.22
N GLY A 116 -43.48 0.23 -18.54
CA GLY A 116 -42.94 0.06 -19.89
C GLY A 116 -42.57 1.37 -20.59
N LYS A 117 -42.76 2.52 -19.94
CA LYS A 117 -42.63 3.86 -20.53
C LYS A 117 -41.37 4.59 -20.13
N PHE A 118 -40.97 4.48 -18.87
CA PHE A 118 -39.76 5.12 -18.36
C PHE A 118 -38.75 4.07 -17.97
N LEU A 119 -37.60 4.09 -18.62
CA LEU A 119 -36.48 3.19 -18.33
C LEU A 119 -35.30 4.01 -17.86
N THR A 120 -34.46 3.41 -17.02
CA THR A 120 -33.11 3.91 -16.76
C THR A 120 -32.13 2.90 -17.29
N LEU A 121 -31.31 3.31 -18.25
CA LEU A 121 -30.24 2.50 -18.80
C LEU A 121 -28.92 2.92 -18.16
N ARG A 122 -28.21 1.96 -17.57
CA ARG A 122 -26.91 2.18 -16.93
C ARG A 122 -25.81 1.46 -17.69
N ASP A 123 -24.67 2.11 -17.87
CA ASP A 123 -23.43 1.45 -18.28
C ASP A 123 -22.30 1.70 -17.26
N GLY A 124 -21.06 1.38 -17.61
CA GLY A 124 -19.91 1.59 -16.72
C GLY A 124 -19.54 3.05 -16.48
N TYR A 125 -20.24 4.02 -17.09
CA TYR A 125 -19.91 5.45 -17.07
C TYR A 125 -21.03 6.31 -16.47
N GLY A 126 -22.25 5.78 -16.38
CA GLY A 126 -23.37 6.44 -15.72
C GLY A 126 -24.71 5.88 -16.18
N SER A 127 -25.78 6.62 -15.88
CA SER A 127 -27.14 6.25 -16.23
C SER A 127 -27.83 7.36 -17.03
N ILE A 128 -28.78 6.99 -17.88
CA ILE A 128 -29.62 7.88 -18.68
C ILE A 128 -31.08 7.41 -18.61
N GLN A 129 -32.01 8.37 -18.62
CA GLN A 129 -33.43 8.06 -18.76
C GLN A 129 -33.80 7.85 -20.22
N LEU A 130 -34.53 6.78 -20.48
CA LEU A 130 -35.16 6.50 -21.76
C LEU A 130 -36.67 6.63 -21.61
N VAL A 131 -37.32 7.16 -22.63
CA VAL A 131 -38.78 7.32 -22.69
C VAL A 131 -39.32 6.62 -23.92
N VAL A 132 -40.23 5.69 -23.70
CA VAL A 132 -41.03 5.04 -24.74
C VAL A 132 -42.34 5.81 -24.86
N THR A 133 -42.59 6.37 -26.05
CA THR A 133 -43.81 7.14 -26.34
C THR A 133 -45.03 6.24 -26.45
N ASP A 134 -46.21 6.77 -26.16
CA ASP A 134 -47.50 6.04 -26.22
C ASP A 134 -47.82 5.43 -27.59
N SER A 135 -47.19 5.90 -28.67
CA SER A 135 -47.33 5.34 -30.01
C SER A 135 -46.51 4.07 -30.26
N ARG A 136 -45.73 3.59 -29.27
CA ARG A 136 -44.78 2.46 -29.39
C ARG A 136 -45.17 1.28 -28.51
N ASP A 137 -46.37 0.75 -28.77
CA ASP A 137 -46.86 -0.47 -28.11
C ASP A 137 -45.97 -1.68 -28.43
N ASP A 138 -45.32 -1.70 -29.59
CA ASP A 138 -44.35 -2.72 -29.99
C ASP A 138 -43.18 -2.83 -28.99
N ILE A 139 -42.63 -1.69 -28.56
CA ILE A 139 -41.54 -1.63 -27.58
C ILE A 139 -42.07 -1.95 -26.19
N THR A 140 -43.23 -1.42 -25.83
CA THR A 140 -43.85 -1.66 -24.51
C THR A 140 -44.11 -3.15 -24.30
N SER A 141 -44.66 -3.85 -25.31
CA SER A 141 -44.84 -5.31 -25.29
C SER A 141 -43.52 -6.08 -25.29
N LEU A 142 -42.48 -5.60 -26.00
CA LEU A 142 -41.16 -6.23 -25.96
C LEU A 142 -40.51 -6.18 -24.57
N LEU A 143 -40.74 -5.10 -23.83
CA LEU A 143 -40.26 -4.89 -22.46
C LEU A 143 -41.13 -5.58 -21.41
N GLU A 144 -42.29 -6.11 -21.76
CA GLU A 144 -43.17 -6.77 -20.82
C GLU A 144 -42.49 -8.00 -20.18
N GLY A 145 -42.46 -8.03 -18.85
CA GLY A 145 -41.80 -9.09 -18.09
C GLY A 145 -40.27 -9.08 -18.16
N ILE A 146 -39.65 -8.03 -18.69
CA ILE A 146 -38.19 -7.87 -18.64
C ILE A 146 -37.74 -7.69 -17.19
N THR A 147 -36.61 -8.29 -16.86
CA THR A 147 -36.03 -8.24 -15.53
C THR A 147 -34.99 -7.12 -15.46
N HIS A 148 -34.87 -6.47 -14.31
CA HIS A 148 -33.75 -5.57 -14.04
C HIS A 148 -32.43 -6.28 -14.29
N GLU A 149 -31.40 -5.50 -14.66
CA GLU A 149 -30.09 -5.97 -15.07
C GLU A 149 -30.07 -6.78 -16.38
N SER A 150 -31.17 -6.81 -17.14
CA SER A 150 -31.14 -7.25 -18.55
C SER A 150 -30.34 -6.27 -19.39
N VAL A 151 -29.61 -6.77 -20.38
CA VAL A 151 -28.74 -5.98 -21.26
C VAL A 151 -29.53 -5.55 -22.49
N LEU A 152 -29.56 -4.25 -22.74
CA LEU A 152 -30.28 -3.62 -23.84
C LEU A 152 -29.31 -2.87 -24.75
N ALA A 153 -29.60 -2.88 -26.05
CA ALA A 153 -29.15 -1.88 -27.00
C ALA A 153 -30.35 -1.03 -27.40
N VAL A 154 -30.18 0.28 -27.43
CA VAL A 154 -31.25 1.26 -27.61
C VAL A 154 -30.81 2.29 -28.62
N ALA A 155 -31.66 2.57 -29.61
CA ALA A 155 -31.53 3.73 -30.49
C ALA A 155 -32.62 4.76 -30.15
N GLY A 156 -32.31 6.05 -30.33
CA GLY A 156 -33.27 7.11 -30.09
C GLY A 156 -32.67 8.51 -30.16
N GLU A 157 -33.54 9.51 -30.07
CA GLU A 157 -33.19 10.93 -30.13
C GLU A 157 -33.09 11.53 -28.73
N VAL A 158 -32.08 12.37 -28.48
CA VAL A 158 -31.90 13.06 -27.19
C VAL A 158 -32.82 14.28 -27.10
N HIS A 159 -33.61 14.37 -26.03
CA HIS A 159 -34.51 15.48 -25.73
C HIS A 159 -34.19 16.12 -24.37
N LYS A 160 -34.59 17.38 -24.20
CA LYS A 160 -34.66 17.97 -22.86
C LYS A 160 -35.82 17.37 -22.10
N ARG A 161 -35.63 17.16 -20.80
CA ARG A 161 -36.76 16.83 -19.93
C ARG A 161 -37.75 18.00 -19.88
N PRO A 162 -39.05 17.72 -19.66
CA PRO A 162 -40.03 18.77 -19.43
C PRO A 162 -39.63 19.66 -18.25
N PRO A 163 -39.96 20.97 -18.29
CA PRO A 163 -39.65 21.88 -17.19
C PRO A 163 -40.18 21.38 -15.84
N GLY A 164 -39.32 21.33 -14.82
CA GLY A 164 -39.64 20.83 -13.49
C GLY A 164 -39.45 19.32 -13.30
N GLN A 165 -39.07 18.58 -14.34
CA GLN A 165 -38.75 17.14 -14.27
C GLN A 165 -37.24 16.85 -14.35
N GLU A 166 -36.39 17.89 -14.29
CA GLU A 166 -34.95 17.75 -14.27
C GLU A 166 -34.48 17.04 -12.99
N ASN A 167 -33.63 16.02 -13.14
CA ASN A 167 -33.11 15.27 -12.01
C ASN A 167 -31.71 15.74 -11.61
N LYS A 168 -31.62 16.66 -10.65
CA LYS A 168 -30.35 17.20 -10.14
C LYS A 168 -29.39 16.17 -9.54
N LYS A 169 -29.85 14.94 -9.26
CA LYS A 169 -29.00 13.84 -8.75
C LYS A 169 -28.29 13.06 -9.87
N MET A 170 -28.71 13.22 -11.12
CA MET A 170 -28.11 12.55 -12.28
C MET A 170 -27.34 13.56 -13.12
N SER A 171 -26.15 13.19 -13.59
CA SER A 171 -25.36 14.02 -14.52
C SER A 171 -26.05 14.22 -15.88
N THR A 172 -26.94 13.29 -16.25
CA THR A 172 -27.82 13.33 -17.42
C THR A 172 -29.23 13.82 -17.07
N GLY A 173 -29.39 14.44 -15.90
CA GLY A 173 -30.69 14.77 -15.31
C GLY A 173 -31.53 15.79 -16.07
N ASP A 174 -30.92 16.59 -16.93
CA ASP A 174 -31.60 17.61 -17.73
C ASP A 174 -32.16 17.07 -19.07
N ILE A 175 -31.81 15.83 -19.41
CA ILE A 175 -32.14 15.20 -20.69
C ILE A 175 -32.76 13.81 -20.51
N GLU A 176 -33.33 13.31 -21.60
CA GLU A 176 -33.82 11.94 -21.77
C GLU A 176 -33.68 11.52 -23.24
N VAL A 177 -33.77 10.22 -23.52
CA VAL A 177 -33.73 9.69 -24.90
C VAL A 177 -35.10 9.15 -25.26
N LEU A 178 -35.72 9.72 -26.31
CA LEU A 178 -36.93 9.19 -26.90
C LEU A 178 -36.58 7.95 -27.72
N VAL A 179 -37.10 6.80 -27.31
CA VAL A 179 -36.70 5.50 -27.83
C VAL A 179 -37.33 5.24 -29.19
N SER A 180 -36.48 5.00 -30.20
CA SER A 180 -36.89 4.58 -31.54
C SER A 180 -36.74 3.07 -31.77
N GLU A 181 -35.79 2.41 -31.10
CA GLU A 181 -35.54 0.98 -31.21
C GLU A 181 -35.00 0.42 -29.89
N VAL A 182 -35.44 -0.79 -29.51
CA VAL A 182 -34.85 -1.56 -28.41
C VAL A 182 -34.55 -2.97 -28.86
N VAL A 183 -33.33 -3.41 -28.59
CA VAL A 183 -32.90 -4.80 -28.77
C VAL A 183 -32.47 -5.36 -27.42
N ILE A 184 -33.11 -6.43 -26.99
CA ILE A 184 -32.70 -7.16 -25.78
C ILE A 184 -31.51 -8.05 -26.14
N LEU A 185 -30.31 -7.60 -25.80
CA LEU A 185 -29.07 -8.35 -26.04
C LEU A 185 -28.96 -9.59 -25.15
N ASN A 186 -29.38 -9.47 -23.89
CA ASN A 186 -29.38 -10.60 -22.96
C ASN A 186 -30.38 -10.39 -21.81
N LYS A 187 -31.17 -11.41 -21.48
CA LYS A 187 -32.13 -11.35 -20.36
C LYS A 187 -31.46 -11.76 -19.05
N ALA A 188 -31.66 -10.97 -17.99
CA ALA A 188 -31.19 -11.34 -16.65
C ALA A 188 -32.11 -12.34 -15.96
N LYS A 189 -31.55 -13.11 -15.02
CA LYS A 189 -32.35 -14.00 -14.16
C LYS A 189 -33.31 -13.17 -13.30
N LYS A 190 -34.54 -13.64 -13.13
CA LYS A 190 -35.58 -12.97 -12.32
C LYS A 190 -35.15 -12.73 -10.88
N ASN A 191 -34.50 -13.73 -10.26
CA ASN A 191 -34.05 -13.67 -8.88
C ASN A 191 -32.53 -13.58 -8.83
N LEU A 192 -31.99 -12.37 -9.00
CA LEU A 192 -30.58 -12.13 -8.73
C LEU A 192 -30.29 -12.23 -7.23
N PRO A 193 -29.08 -12.66 -6.84
CA PRO A 193 -28.69 -12.79 -5.42
C PRO A 193 -28.86 -11.50 -4.61
N PHE A 194 -28.68 -10.35 -5.27
CA PHE A 194 -29.02 -9.02 -4.77
C PHE A 194 -29.21 -8.06 -5.95
N GLY A 195 -29.90 -6.94 -5.71
CA GLY A 195 -30.04 -5.86 -6.69
C GLY A 195 -28.90 -4.85 -6.57
N VAL A 196 -28.53 -4.22 -7.69
CA VAL A 196 -27.55 -3.13 -7.73
C VAL A 196 -28.26 -1.83 -7.33
N ARG A 197 -28.41 -1.59 -6.02
CA ARG A 197 -29.10 -0.43 -5.45
C ARG A 197 -28.34 0.12 -4.24
N ASP A 198 -28.33 1.44 -4.08
CA ASP A 198 -27.54 2.08 -3.01
C ASP A 198 -28.06 1.80 -1.59
N HIS A 199 -29.37 1.60 -1.44
CA HIS A 199 -30.00 1.27 -0.17
C HIS A 199 -30.09 -0.25 0.03
N ASN A 200 -29.98 -0.71 1.28
CA ASN A 200 -30.07 -2.13 1.65
C ASN A 200 -29.08 -3.02 0.88
N LYS A 201 -27.82 -2.56 0.74
CA LYS A 201 -26.76 -3.35 0.11
C LYS A 201 -26.59 -4.70 0.80
N ALA A 202 -26.31 -5.72 0.00
CA ALA A 202 -26.00 -7.05 0.50
C ALA A 202 -24.77 -7.03 1.43
N LYS A 203 -24.72 -7.98 2.37
CA LYS A 203 -23.54 -8.17 3.23
C LYS A 203 -22.30 -8.51 2.41
N GLU A 204 -21.12 -8.13 2.91
CA GLU A 204 -19.83 -8.26 2.21
C GLU A 204 -19.60 -9.66 1.61
N TYR A 205 -19.81 -10.72 2.40
CA TYR A 205 -19.62 -12.09 1.90
C TYR A 205 -20.46 -12.42 0.66
N LEU A 206 -21.73 -12.00 0.63
CA LEU A 206 -22.60 -12.24 -0.53
C LEU A 206 -22.17 -11.41 -1.73
N ARG A 207 -21.73 -10.16 -1.51
CA ARG A 207 -21.15 -9.28 -2.54
C ARG A 207 -19.90 -9.91 -3.15
N MET A 208 -19.01 -10.47 -2.33
CA MET A 208 -17.81 -11.17 -2.79
C MET A 208 -18.14 -12.46 -3.53
N LYS A 209 -19.11 -13.25 -3.07
CA LYS A 209 -19.56 -14.48 -3.75
C LYS A 209 -20.08 -14.20 -5.17
N TYR A 210 -20.76 -13.07 -5.35
CA TYR A 210 -21.27 -12.62 -6.65
C TYR A 210 -20.55 -11.34 -7.11
N ARG A 211 -19.21 -11.33 -7.00
CA ARG A 211 -18.40 -10.14 -7.24
C ARG A 211 -18.62 -9.51 -8.61
N TYR A 212 -18.89 -10.31 -9.64
CA TYR A 212 -19.21 -9.81 -10.98
C TYR A 212 -20.51 -8.97 -11.05
N LEU A 213 -21.46 -9.15 -10.13
CA LEU A 213 -22.62 -8.26 -9.98
C LEU A 213 -22.26 -7.05 -9.13
N ASP A 214 -21.50 -7.26 -8.06
CA ASP A 214 -21.05 -6.19 -7.17
C ASP A 214 -20.16 -5.16 -7.90
N LEU A 215 -19.36 -5.60 -8.86
CA LEU A 215 -18.56 -4.71 -9.70
C LEU A 215 -19.43 -3.72 -10.49
N ARG A 216 -20.74 -3.97 -10.69
CA ARG A 216 -21.64 -3.03 -11.39
C ARG A 216 -22.01 -1.81 -10.58
N PHE A 217 -21.79 -1.81 -9.26
CA PHE A 217 -22.04 -0.62 -8.43
C PHE A 217 -21.18 0.56 -8.92
N PRO A 218 -21.74 1.78 -9.00
CA PRO A 218 -20.98 2.96 -9.41
C PRO A 218 -19.72 3.21 -8.58
N GLU A 219 -19.77 2.93 -7.27
CA GLU A 219 -18.60 3.04 -6.37
C GLU A 219 -17.46 2.10 -6.81
N MET A 220 -17.77 0.85 -7.14
CA MET A 220 -16.78 -0.15 -7.58
C MET A 220 -16.20 0.23 -8.95
N GLN A 221 -17.05 0.69 -9.87
CA GLN A 221 -16.63 1.17 -11.19
C GLN A 221 -15.69 2.38 -11.07
N ARG A 222 -16.01 3.34 -10.19
CA ARG A 222 -15.18 4.52 -9.90
C ARG A 222 -13.84 4.12 -9.30
N ASN A 223 -13.85 3.28 -8.26
CA ASN A 223 -12.64 2.87 -7.54
C ASN A 223 -11.62 2.18 -8.46
N LEU A 224 -12.06 1.22 -9.28
CA LEU A 224 -11.17 0.49 -10.18
C LEU A 224 -10.65 1.36 -11.33
N ARG A 225 -11.45 2.30 -11.85
CA ARG A 225 -10.99 3.28 -12.85
C ARG A 225 -9.99 4.26 -12.27
N LEU A 226 -10.25 4.75 -11.06
CA LEU A 226 -9.33 5.67 -10.37
C LEU A 226 -7.99 4.97 -10.11
N ARG A 227 -8.02 3.71 -9.63
CA ARG A 227 -6.85 2.85 -9.55
C ARG A 227 -6.08 2.78 -10.86
N SER A 228 -6.75 2.44 -11.97
CA SER A 228 -6.12 2.32 -13.28
C SER A 228 -5.45 3.64 -13.71
N LYS A 229 -6.16 4.76 -13.54
CA LYS A 229 -5.66 6.10 -13.87
C LYS A 229 -4.43 6.47 -13.04
N VAL A 230 -4.46 6.28 -11.72
CA VAL A 230 -3.33 6.59 -10.83
C VAL A 230 -2.11 5.74 -11.20
N ILE A 231 -2.28 4.43 -11.39
CA ILE A 231 -1.18 3.53 -11.80
C ILE A 231 -0.59 3.96 -13.14
N MET A 232 -1.43 4.31 -14.13
CA MET A 232 -0.94 4.77 -15.42
C MET A 232 -0.12 6.06 -15.28
N LYS A 233 -0.61 7.05 -14.51
CA LYS A 233 0.15 8.28 -14.25
C LYS A 233 1.47 8.01 -13.53
N MET A 234 1.52 7.03 -12.62
CA MET A 234 2.79 6.61 -12.00
C MET A 234 3.77 6.06 -13.04
N ARG A 235 3.30 5.19 -13.96
CA ARG A 235 4.12 4.67 -15.07
C ARG A 235 4.60 5.78 -15.98
N GLU A 236 3.71 6.69 -16.38
CA GLU A 236 4.05 7.85 -17.21
C GLU A 236 5.15 8.70 -16.57
N TYR A 237 5.04 9.00 -15.27
CA TYR A 237 6.03 9.78 -14.55
C TYR A 237 7.40 9.08 -14.56
N LEU A 238 7.43 7.84 -14.08
CA LEU A 238 8.66 7.07 -13.93
C LEU A 238 9.35 6.85 -15.29
N CYS A 239 8.62 6.41 -16.32
CA CYS A 239 9.21 6.15 -17.63
C CYS A 239 9.56 7.43 -18.39
N ASN A 240 8.63 8.38 -18.53
CA ASN A 240 8.79 9.47 -19.49
C ASN A 240 9.54 10.67 -18.92
N TYR A 241 9.53 10.87 -17.60
CA TYR A 241 10.16 12.03 -16.96
C TYR A 241 11.41 11.65 -16.15
N CYS A 242 11.47 10.42 -15.62
CA CYS A 242 12.57 9.98 -14.77
C CYS A 242 13.44 8.86 -15.38
N ASP A 243 13.13 8.42 -16.61
CA ASP A 243 13.86 7.41 -17.39
C ASP A 243 14.02 6.06 -16.66
N PHE A 244 12.99 5.66 -15.89
CA PHE A 244 12.92 4.35 -15.28
C PHE A 244 12.48 3.29 -16.28
N VAL A 245 12.99 2.06 -16.09
CA VAL A 245 12.60 0.90 -16.89
C VAL A 245 11.66 0.00 -16.09
N ASP A 246 10.48 -0.28 -16.66
CA ASP A 246 9.54 -1.27 -16.13
C ASP A 246 10.06 -2.68 -16.44
N VAL A 247 10.55 -3.39 -15.44
CA VAL A 247 11.15 -4.73 -15.64
C VAL A 247 10.39 -5.77 -14.83
N GLU A 248 9.93 -6.81 -15.50
CA GLU A 248 9.24 -7.92 -14.84
C GLU A 248 10.24 -8.87 -14.18
N THR A 249 10.05 -9.13 -12.88
CA THR A 249 10.83 -10.12 -12.14
C THR A 249 10.06 -11.43 -11.93
N PRO A 250 10.74 -12.60 -11.89
CA PRO A 250 10.08 -13.89 -11.68
C PRO A 250 9.29 -13.98 -10.36
N THR A 251 8.14 -14.67 -10.41
CA THR A 251 7.32 -14.95 -9.21
C THR A 251 7.72 -16.23 -8.49
N LEU A 252 8.10 -17.27 -9.25
CA LEU A 252 8.58 -18.54 -8.70
C LEU A 252 10.07 -18.40 -8.38
N PHE A 253 10.41 -18.39 -7.10
CA PHE A 253 11.78 -18.18 -6.66
C PHE A 253 12.18 -19.17 -5.57
N ARG A 254 13.42 -19.04 -5.06
CA ARG A 254 13.86 -19.78 -3.88
C ARG A 254 13.32 -19.11 -2.61
N ARG A 255 13.21 -19.89 -1.54
CA ARG A 255 12.89 -19.37 -0.22
C ARG A 255 13.95 -18.37 0.26
N THR A 256 13.51 -17.26 0.82
CA THR A 256 14.37 -16.24 1.43
C THR A 256 14.38 -16.42 2.96
N PRO A 257 15.55 -16.34 3.63
CA PRO A 257 15.58 -16.29 5.09
C PRO A 257 15.02 -14.96 5.62
N GLY A 258 14.25 -15.03 6.72
CA GLY A 258 13.60 -13.87 7.35
C GLY A 258 12.27 -13.46 6.71
N GLY A 259 11.59 -12.48 7.34
CA GLY A 259 10.33 -11.93 6.87
C GLY A 259 9.09 -12.80 7.14
N ALA A 260 8.07 -12.63 6.30
CA ALA A 260 6.79 -13.34 6.41
C ALA A 260 6.92 -14.83 6.06
N GLN A 261 5.90 -15.63 6.36
CA GLN A 261 5.79 -16.96 5.79
C GLN A 261 5.49 -16.87 4.29
N GLU A 262 6.12 -17.73 3.48
CA GLU A 262 5.98 -17.75 2.02
C GLU A 262 5.04 -18.87 1.57
N PHE A 263 4.25 -18.61 0.52
CA PHE A 263 3.52 -19.66 -0.17
C PHE A 263 4.49 -20.56 -0.95
N VAL A 264 4.32 -21.88 -0.81
CA VAL A 264 5.15 -22.89 -1.45
C VAL A 264 4.45 -23.45 -2.68
N VAL A 265 5.18 -23.60 -3.79
CA VAL A 265 4.70 -24.17 -5.05
C VAL A 265 5.45 -25.48 -5.33
N PRO A 266 4.76 -26.64 -5.24
CA PRO A 266 5.35 -27.94 -5.58
C PRO A 266 5.83 -28.01 -7.04
N THR A 267 6.92 -28.74 -7.24
CA THR A 267 7.43 -29.03 -8.59
C THR A 267 7.27 -30.51 -8.93
N ARG A 268 7.46 -30.86 -10.20
CA ARG A 268 7.55 -32.26 -10.64
C ARG A 268 8.89 -32.92 -10.27
N LEU A 269 9.82 -32.16 -9.69
CA LEU A 269 11.07 -32.68 -9.16
C LEU A 269 10.85 -33.02 -7.69
N ALA A 270 10.94 -34.30 -7.36
CA ALA A 270 10.69 -34.79 -6.00
C ALA A 270 11.54 -34.04 -4.97
N GLY A 271 10.90 -33.54 -3.91
CA GLY A 271 11.54 -32.81 -2.81
C GLY A 271 11.97 -31.37 -3.13
N GLN A 272 11.68 -30.85 -4.33
CA GLN A 272 12.01 -29.48 -4.71
C GLN A 272 10.75 -28.63 -4.87
N PHE A 273 10.82 -27.40 -4.35
CA PHE A 273 9.70 -26.46 -4.32
C PHE A 273 10.19 -25.07 -4.71
N TYR A 274 9.32 -24.29 -5.33
CA TYR A 274 9.47 -22.84 -5.38
C TYR A 274 8.76 -22.20 -4.19
N SER A 275 9.14 -20.98 -3.88
CA SER A 275 8.38 -20.05 -3.06
C SER A 275 7.85 -18.92 -3.93
N LEU A 276 6.64 -18.44 -3.64
CA LEU A 276 6.15 -17.18 -4.19
C LEU A 276 6.87 -16.02 -3.50
N VAL A 277 7.31 -15.04 -4.29
CA VAL A 277 8.07 -13.88 -3.80
C VAL A 277 7.21 -12.98 -2.89
N GLN A 278 7.76 -12.62 -1.72
CA GLN A 278 7.15 -11.63 -0.83
C GLN A 278 7.25 -10.21 -1.37
N SER A 279 8.30 -9.96 -2.15
CA SER A 279 8.55 -8.75 -2.93
C SER A 279 9.69 -9.04 -3.92
N PRO A 280 9.88 -8.22 -4.97
CA PRO A 280 11.04 -8.27 -5.87
C PRO A 280 12.40 -7.90 -5.22
N GLN A 281 12.51 -7.89 -3.90
CA GLN A 281 13.62 -7.26 -3.16
C GLN A 281 15.01 -7.75 -3.59
N GLN A 282 15.22 -9.05 -3.76
CA GLN A 282 16.51 -9.56 -4.22
C GLN A 282 16.76 -9.23 -5.70
N PHE A 283 15.74 -9.37 -6.54
CA PHE A 283 15.87 -9.10 -7.97
C PHE A 283 16.18 -7.64 -8.27
N LYS A 284 15.53 -6.69 -7.58
CA LYS A 284 15.79 -5.27 -7.82
C LYS A 284 17.22 -4.87 -7.45
N GLN A 285 17.82 -5.48 -6.42
CA GLN A 285 19.25 -5.30 -6.14
C GLN A 285 20.13 -5.89 -7.25
N LEU A 286 19.83 -7.11 -7.72
CA LEU A 286 20.55 -7.73 -8.83
C LEU A 286 20.45 -6.91 -10.13
N LEU A 287 19.33 -6.23 -10.38
CA LEU A 287 19.18 -5.33 -11.52
C LEU A 287 20.05 -4.08 -11.39
N MET A 288 20.29 -3.58 -10.18
CA MET A 288 21.25 -2.50 -9.94
C MET A 288 22.68 -2.98 -10.22
N VAL A 289 23.04 -4.19 -9.76
CA VAL A 289 24.32 -4.83 -10.12
C VAL A 289 24.46 -5.01 -11.63
N GLY A 290 23.36 -5.35 -12.31
CA GLY A 290 23.29 -5.51 -13.77
C GLY A 290 23.38 -4.21 -14.58
N GLY A 291 23.44 -3.05 -13.92
CA GLY A 291 23.60 -1.75 -14.59
C GLY A 291 22.31 -1.16 -15.16
N LEU A 292 21.13 -1.57 -14.69
CA LEU A 292 19.85 -0.99 -15.14
C LEU A 292 19.67 0.48 -14.71
N ASP A 293 20.41 0.93 -13.69
CA ASP A 293 20.39 2.26 -13.05
C ASP A 293 19.06 2.65 -12.39
N ARG A 294 17.92 2.52 -13.08
CA ARG A 294 16.59 2.94 -12.62
C ARG A 294 15.55 1.88 -12.94
N TYR A 295 15.13 1.18 -11.90
CA TYR A 295 14.16 0.09 -11.97
C TYR A 295 12.84 0.50 -11.34
N PHE A 296 11.73 0.14 -11.98
CA PHE A 296 10.49 -0.01 -11.27
C PHE A 296 9.68 -1.21 -11.75
N GLN A 297 8.72 -1.63 -10.94
CA GLN A 297 7.73 -2.64 -11.32
C GLN A 297 6.43 -2.46 -10.53
N ILE A 298 5.29 -2.62 -11.19
CA ILE A 298 4.01 -2.85 -10.51
C ILE A 298 3.89 -4.35 -10.25
N ALA A 299 4.47 -4.82 -9.14
CA ALA A 299 4.67 -6.24 -8.85
C ALA A 299 3.51 -6.87 -8.05
N ARG A 300 3.24 -8.15 -8.29
CA ARG A 300 2.41 -8.98 -7.40
C ARG A 300 3.27 -9.61 -6.33
N CYS A 301 2.84 -9.47 -5.08
CA CYS A 301 3.54 -9.90 -3.89
C CYS A 301 2.66 -10.85 -3.08
N TYR A 302 3.27 -11.85 -2.45
CA TYR A 302 2.57 -12.94 -1.79
C TYR A 302 3.10 -13.15 -0.37
N ARG A 303 2.21 -13.19 0.62
CA ARG A 303 2.56 -13.47 2.03
C ARG A 303 1.54 -14.41 2.63
N ASP A 304 2.01 -15.54 3.14
CA ASP A 304 1.19 -16.57 3.79
C ASP A 304 1.00 -16.22 5.27
N GLU A 305 0.44 -15.04 5.51
CA GLU A 305 0.05 -14.59 6.84
C GLU A 305 -1.48 -14.62 6.97
N GLY A 306 -1.97 -14.76 8.21
CA GLY A 306 -3.41 -14.66 8.48
C GLY A 306 -4.00 -13.37 7.90
N SER A 307 -5.08 -13.48 7.13
CA SER A 307 -5.65 -12.30 6.48
C SER A 307 -6.39 -11.42 7.49
N ARG A 308 -6.11 -10.11 7.45
CA ARG A 308 -6.78 -9.06 8.23
C ARG A 308 -7.66 -8.21 7.31
N PRO A 309 -8.55 -7.34 7.82
CA PRO A 309 -9.36 -6.46 6.96
C PRO A 309 -8.55 -5.59 5.99
N ASP A 310 -7.31 -5.28 6.34
CA ASP A 310 -6.34 -4.49 5.59
C ASP A 310 -5.18 -5.32 5.02
N ARG A 311 -5.27 -6.65 5.05
CA ARG A 311 -4.26 -7.57 4.50
C ARG A 311 -4.89 -8.56 3.53
N GLN A 312 -4.21 -8.79 2.42
CA GLN A 312 -4.56 -9.81 1.45
C GLN A 312 -3.34 -10.72 1.27
N PRO A 313 -3.54 -12.03 1.07
CA PRO A 313 -2.42 -12.95 0.86
C PRO A 313 -1.68 -12.66 -0.45
N GLU A 314 -2.35 -12.02 -1.41
CA GLU A 314 -1.80 -11.49 -2.65
C GLU A 314 -2.14 -9.99 -2.73
N PHE A 315 -1.14 -9.15 -2.98
CA PHE A 315 -1.30 -7.70 -3.11
C PHE A 315 -0.37 -7.12 -4.18
N THR A 316 -0.61 -5.88 -4.60
CA THR A 316 0.19 -5.23 -5.66
C THR A 316 1.10 -4.16 -5.06
N GLN A 317 2.40 -4.16 -5.32
CA GLN A 317 3.31 -3.08 -4.90
C GLN A 317 3.78 -2.28 -6.12
N LEU A 318 4.14 -1.01 -5.92
CA LEU A 318 5.03 -0.29 -6.83
C LEU A 318 6.44 -0.36 -6.23
N ASP A 319 7.26 -1.25 -6.75
CA ASP A 319 8.67 -1.37 -6.38
C ASP A 319 9.51 -0.42 -7.22
N ILE A 320 10.39 0.34 -6.58
CA ILE A 320 11.32 1.29 -7.19
C ILE A 320 12.71 1.04 -6.62
N GLU A 321 13.73 1.02 -7.47
CA GLU A 321 15.15 0.95 -7.06
C GLU A 321 16.00 1.83 -7.98
N MET A 322 16.99 2.52 -7.41
CA MET A 322 17.87 3.46 -8.10
C MET A 322 19.33 3.23 -7.71
N SER A 323 20.22 3.16 -8.70
CA SER A 323 21.66 3.20 -8.50
C SER A 323 22.15 4.63 -8.30
N PHE A 324 23.29 4.78 -7.65
CA PHE A 324 23.95 6.05 -7.34
C PHE A 324 23.03 7.07 -6.64
N SER A 325 22.08 6.57 -5.87
CA SER A 325 21.09 7.36 -5.15
C SER A 325 21.29 7.23 -3.64
N ASN A 326 20.66 8.15 -2.90
CA ASN A 326 20.65 8.17 -1.44
C ASN A 326 19.21 8.36 -0.94
N ARG A 327 19.03 8.40 0.39
CA ARG A 327 17.72 8.63 1.02
C ARG A 327 17.01 9.87 0.46
N GLU A 328 17.69 11.00 0.32
CA GLU A 328 17.08 12.26 -0.13
C GLU A 328 16.59 12.19 -1.58
N GLY A 329 17.34 11.49 -2.45
CA GLY A 329 16.93 11.24 -3.84
C GLY A 329 15.63 10.43 -3.91
N VAL A 330 15.52 9.36 -3.11
CA VAL A 330 14.32 8.52 -3.06
C VAL A 330 13.12 9.28 -2.49
N LEU A 331 13.30 10.02 -1.39
CA LEU A 331 12.23 10.83 -0.77
C LEU A 331 11.69 11.88 -1.74
N SER A 332 12.58 12.55 -2.47
CA SER A 332 12.18 13.58 -3.45
C SER A 332 11.45 12.96 -4.65
N LEU A 333 11.95 11.85 -5.20
CA LEU A 333 11.30 11.12 -6.29
C LEU A 333 9.86 10.76 -5.93
N VAL A 334 9.64 10.19 -4.73
CA VAL A 334 8.32 9.74 -4.29
C VAL A 334 7.37 10.91 -4.11
N GLN A 335 7.85 12.03 -3.58
CA GLN A 335 7.05 13.26 -3.45
C GLN A 335 6.56 13.76 -4.82
N GLU A 336 7.47 13.90 -5.78
CA GLU A 336 7.13 14.38 -7.12
C GLU A 336 6.24 13.38 -7.87
N LEU A 337 6.50 12.08 -7.71
CA LEU A 337 5.65 11.00 -8.26
C LEU A 337 4.22 11.11 -7.74
N LEU A 338 4.06 11.25 -6.42
CA LEU A 338 2.74 11.36 -5.81
C LEU A 338 2.03 12.64 -6.21
N GLU A 339 2.73 13.77 -6.29
CA GLU A 339 2.19 15.03 -6.80
C GLU A 339 1.70 14.89 -8.25
N TYR A 340 2.48 14.24 -9.11
CA TYR A 340 2.12 14.02 -10.51
C TYR A 340 0.90 13.10 -10.64
N CYS A 341 0.87 11.97 -9.92
CA CYS A 341 -0.22 10.99 -10.04
C CYS A 341 -1.49 11.36 -9.25
N TRP A 342 -1.43 12.40 -8.40
CA TRP A 342 -2.54 12.77 -7.53
C TRP A 342 -3.81 13.10 -8.33
N PRO A 343 -4.98 12.60 -7.92
CA PRO A 343 -6.23 12.93 -8.60
C PRO A 343 -6.61 14.41 -8.43
N GLU A 344 -6.93 15.08 -9.53
CA GLU A 344 -7.22 16.53 -9.56
C GLU A 344 -8.43 16.96 -8.71
N HIS A 345 -9.36 16.04 -8.44
CA HIS A 345 -10.56 16.33 -7.65
C HIS A 345 -10.34 16.22 -6.13
N LEU A 346 -9.14 15.81 -5.70
CA LEU A 346 -8.75 15.72 -4.30
C LEU A 346 -7.86 16.91 -3.94
N ASP A 347 -7.96 17.34 -2.68
CA ASP A 347 -7.10 18.38 -2.14
C ASP A 347 -5.62 17.97 -2.29
N ARG A 348 -4.81 18.92 -2.72
CA ARG A 348 -3.35 18.73 -2.82
C ARG A 348 -2.73 18.83 -1.45
N THR A 349 -1.72 18.01 -1.22
CA THR A 349 -0.94 18.04 0.01
C THR A 349 0.19 19.05 -0.10
N PRO A 350 0.52 19.79 0.97
CA PRO A 350 1.66 20.69 0.97
C PRO A 350 2.96 19.91 0.75
N THR A 351 3.79 20.36 -0.19
CA THR A 351 5.15 19.87 -0.40
C THR A 351 6.16 20.92 0.10
N PRO A 352 7.33 20.50 0.64
CA PRO A 352 7.75 19.11 0.88
C PRO A 352 6.99 18.45 2.02
N PHE A 353 6.90 17.11 2.02
CA PHE A 353 6.26 16.39 3.12
C PHE A 353 7.07 16.56 4.42
N PRO A 354 6.39 16.80 5.56
CA PRO A 354 7.04 16.82 6.87
C PRO A 354 7.87 15.57 7.13
N ARG A 355 8.89 15.70 7.98
CA ARG A 355 9.78 14.60 8.37
C ARG A 355 9.85 14.49 9.90
N MET A 356 9.95 13.27 10.39
CA MET A 356 10.03 12.94 11.81
C MET A 356 10.97 11.75 11.98
N THR A 357 11.80 11.77 13.02
CA THR A 357 12.61 10.59 13.34
C THR A 357 11.73 9.51 13.97
N TYR A 358 12.09 8.24 13.83
CA TYR A 358 11.43 7.12 14.50
C TYR A 358 11.33 7.35 16.02
N ARG A 359 12.41 7.87 16.63
CA ARG A 359 12.43 8.22 18.05
C ARG A 359 11.32 9.23 18.38
N GLN A 360 11.25 10.33 17.64
CA GLN A 360 10.20 11.34 17.84
C GLN A 360 8.80 10.77 17.62
N ALA A 361 8.61 9.94 16.58
CA ALA A 361 7.31 9.32 16.30
C ALA A 361 6.85 8.44 17.47
N MET A 362 7.74 7.63 18.02
CA MET A 362 7.46 6.80 19.19
C MET A 362 7.25 7.64 20.46
N GLU A 363 8.09 8.64 20.71
CA GLU A 363 8.01 9.48 21.92
C GLU A 363 6.76 10.36 21.94
N ASP A 364 6.39 10.97 20.82
CA ASP A 364 5.27 11.91 20.72
C ASP A 364 3.93 11.19 20.47
N TYR A 365 3.94 10.01 19.82
CA TYR A 365 2.72 9.36 19.33
C TYR A 365 2.59 7.88 19.70
N GLY A 366 3.64 7.24 20.21
CA GLY A 366 3.61 5.82 20.58
C GLY A 366 3.54 4.86 19.38
N THR A 367 3.85 5.33 18.17
CA THR A 367 3.85 4.53 16.94
C THR A 367 4.77 5.14 15.89
N ASP A 368 5.35 4.29 15.08
CA ASP A 368 6.12 4.59 13.87
C ASP A 368 5.28 5.10 12.68
N LYS A 369 3.96 4.99 12.75
CA LYS A 369 3.01 5.49 11.74
C LYS A 369 1.98 6.45 12.34
N PRO A 370 2.43 7.63 12.84
CA PRO A 370 1.55 8.52 13.57
C PRO A 370 0.50 9.17 12.67
N ASP A 371 -0.71 9.29 13.19
CA ASP A 371 -1.74 10.16 12.60
C ASP A 371 -1.54 11.59 13.11
N THR A 372 -0.99 12.45 12.26
CA THR A 372 -0.61 13.84 12.57
C THR A 372 -1.73 14.85 12.34
N ARG A 373 -2.93 14.41 11.94
CA ARG A 373 -4.10 15.29 11.71
C ARG A 373 -4.70 15.88 12.99
N PHE A 374 -4.21 15.48 14.16
CA PHE A 374 -4.70 15.94 15.44
C PHE A 374 -3.58 15.98 16.46
N GLY A 375 -3.78 16.78 17.52
CA GLY A 375 -2.84 16.91 18.63
C GLY A 375 -2.79 15.67 19.52
N MET A 376 -2.85 15.88 20.83
CA MET A 376 -2.77 14.82 21.86
C MET A 376 -1.44 14.07 21.81
N LYS A 377 -0.31 14.79 21.81
CA LYS A 377 1.01 14.18 21.93
C LYS A 377 1.18 13.54 23.32
N LEU A 378 1.95 12.46 23.36
CA LEU A 378 2.39 11.86 24.61
C LEU A 378 3.43 12.78 25.25
N GLN A 379 3.35 12.93 26.57
CA GLN A 379 4.26 13.78 27.34
C GLN A 379 5.05 12.91 28.32
N ASN A 380 6.37 13.03 28.32
CA ASN A 380 7.20 12.32 29.30
C ASN A 380 7.14 13.05 30.64
N VAL A 381 6.66 12.36 31.67
CA VAL A 381 6.58 12.90 33.03
C VAL A 381 7.31 12.01 34.04
N SER A 382 8.19 11.12 33.55
CA SER A 382 8.93 10.17 34.40
C SER A 382 9.72 10.89 35.48
N ASP A 383 10.39 11.99 35.14
CA ASP A 383 11.23 12.76 36.08
C ASP A 383 10.42 13.52 37.13
N LEU A 384 9.13 13.75 36.87
CA LEU A 384 8.20 14.46 37.77
C LEU A 384 7.55 13.52 38.78
N VAL A 385 7.69 12.21 38.59
CA VAL A 385 7.00 11.19 39.36
C VAL A 385 7.99 10.37 40.18
N ARG A 386 7.82 10.39 41.50
CA ARG A 386 8.53 9.51 42.43
C ARG A 386 7.56 8.49 43.01
N PHE A 387 8.00 7.23 43.05
CA PHE A 387 7.26 6.16 43.67
C PHE A 387 7.69 6.02 45.12
N ASP A 388 6.92 6.59 46.04
CA ASP A 388 7.16 6.42 47.48
C ASP A 388 6.89 4.97 47.91
N ASP A 389 7.45 4.53 49.05
CA ASP A 389 7.34 3.15 49.57
C ASP A 389 5.89 2.69 49.79
N GLU A 390 4.99 3.62 50.11
CA GLU A 390 3.56 3.38 50.30
C GLU A 390 2.75 3.38 48.98
N SER A 391 3.37 3.73 47.85
CA SER A 391 2.68 3.82 46.57
C SER A 391 2.17 2.46 46.09
N LYS A 392 0.92 2.43 45.61
CA LYS A 392 0.32 1.27 44.91
C LYS A 392 1.01 0.94 43.58
N LEU A 393 2.01 1.73 43.18
CA LEU A 393 2.82 1.59 41.98
C LEU A 393 4.28 1.19 42.28
N ARG A 394 4.65 0.95 43.54
CA ARG A 394 6.02 0.58 43.95
C ARG A 394 6.62 -0.60 43.17
N ALA A 395 5.79 -1.52 42.67
CA ALA A 395 6.27 -2.65 41.86
C ALA A 395 6.97 -2.21 40.55
N PHE A 396 6.77 -0.97 40.12
CA PHE A 396 7.41 -0.39 38.94
C PHE A 396 8.70 0.37 39.27
N SER A 397 8.94 0.79 40.51
CA SER A 397 10.11 1.61 40.87
C SER A 397 11.44 0.86 40.79
N SER A 398 11.40 -0.48 40.89
CA SER A 398 12.58 -1.34 40.78
C SER A 398 12.95 -1.71 39.35
N ARG A 399 12.15 -1.31 38.35
CA ARG A 399 12.38 -1.65 36.95
C ARG A 399 13.23 -0.58 36.26
N PRO A 400 14.38 -0.94 35.67
CA PRO A 400 15.23 0.01 34.97
C PRO A 400 14.60 0.58 33.68
N ASP A 401 13.61 -0.12 33.11
CA ASP A 401 12.86 0.29 31.90
C ASP A 401 11.53 1.00 32.20
N CYS A 402 11.30 1.40 33.46
CA CYS A 402 10.05 2.04 33.85
C CYS A 402 9.98 3.49 33.34
N THR A 403 8.90 3.82 32.65
CA THR A 403 8.54 5.20 32.26
C THR A 403 7.16 5.57 32.79
N VAL A 404 6.92 6.87 32.95
CA VAL A 404 5.59 7.45 33.13
C VAL A 404 5.33 8.43 32.00
N ARG A 405 4.29 8.14 31.20
CA ARG A 405 3.87 8.98 30.08
C ARG A 405 2.44 9.46 30.29
N ALA A 406 2.18 10.71 29.95
CA ALA A 406 0.88 11.34 30.06
C ALA A 406 0.26 11.58 28.67
N LEU A 407 -1.07 11.44 28.59
CA LEU A 407 -1.89 11.78 27.44
C LEU A 407 -3.03 12.68 27.91
N VAL A 408 -3.03 13.92 27.44
CA VAL A 408 -4.09 14.90 27.69
C VAL A 408 -5.07 14.87 26.53
N VAL A 409 -6.36 14.79 26.84
CA VAL A 409 -7.46 14.70 25.88
C VAL A 409 -8.32 15.97 26.04
N PRO A 410 -8.12 16.98 25.18
CA PRO A 410 -8.86 18.24 25.28
C PRO A 410 -10.36 18.01 25.19
N GLY A 411 -11.12 18.55 26.14
CA GLY A 411 -12.57 18.37 26.24
C GLY A 411 -13.02 16.92 26.47
N GLY A 412 -12.10 15.99 26.74
CA GLY A 412 -12.38 14.55 26.83
C GLY A 412 -13.02 14.10 28.14
N GLY A 413 -13.14 14.97 29.15
CA GLY A 413 -13.60 14.65 30.49
C GLY A 413 -15.00 14.01 30.50
N ALA A 414 -15.96 14.63 29.80
CA ALA A 414 -17.33 14.14 29.66
C ALA A 414 -17.45 12.87 28.78
N HIS A 415 -16.48 12.64 27.89
CA HIS A 415 -16.52 11.56 26.90
C HIS A 415 -15.79 10.29 27.36
N LEU A 416 -15.03 10.36 28.46
CA LEU A 416 -14.39 9.20 29.08
C LEU A 416 -15.38 8.38 29.94
N THR A 417 -16.37 7.78 29.28
CA THR A 417 -17.43 6.99 29.92
C THR A 417 -16.87 5.80 30.72
N SER A 418 -17.65 5.30 31.69
CA SER A 418 -17.31 4.10 32.46
C SER A 418 -17.11 2.86 31.59
N SER A 419 -17.90 2.73 30.52
CA SER A 419 -17.76 1.68 29.51
C SER A 419 -16.40 1.75 28.79
N LEU A 420 -16.00 2.94 28.33
CA LEU A 420 -14.73 3.15 27.66
C LEU A 420 -13.55 2.92 28.59
N LYS A 421 -13.61 3.44 29.83
CA LYS A 421 -12.61 3.17 30.87
C LYS A 421 -12.44 1.66 31.11
N SER A 422 -13.54 0.91 31.17
CA SER A 422 -13.51 -0.55 31.38
C SER A 422 -12.92 -1.29 30.17
N LYS A 423 -13.26 -0.84 28.95
CA LYS A 423 -12.69 -1.37 27.71
C LYS A 423 -11.18 -1.17 27.65
N LEU A 424 -10.69 0.04 27.94
CA LEU A 424 -9.26 0.34 27.97
C LEU A 424 -8.52 -0.51 29.01
N GLN A 425 -9.07 -0.65 30.22
CA GLN A 425 -8.50 -1.52 31.25
C GLN A 425 -8.44 -3.00 30.82
N ASN A 426 -9.44 -3.49 30.10
CA ASN A 426 -9.41 -4.84 29.55
C ASN A 426 -8.32 -5.02 28.48
N THR A 427 -8.10 -4.01 27.62
CA THR A 427 -7.01 -4.00 26.65
C THR A 427 -5.65 -4.07 27.36
N VAL A 428 -5.43 -3.25 28.39
CA VAL A 428 -4.20 -3.24 29.19
C VAL A 428 -3.91 -4.63 29.76
N ARG A 429 -4.90 -5.26 30.40
CA ARG A 429 -4.72 -6.59 31.01
C ARG A 429 -4.39 -7.69 30.01
N ARG A 430 -4.93 -7.61 28.80
CA ARG A 430 -4.75 -8.65 27.76
C ARG A 430 -3.48 -8.48 26.95
N GLN A 431 -3.08 -7.24 26.69
CA GLN A 431 -2.05 -6.92 25.69
C GLN A 431 -0.81 -6.24 26.27
N PHE A 432 -0.94 -5.57 27.41
CA PHE A 432 0.14 -4.78 28.02
C PHE A 432 0.32 -5.14 29.50
N PRO A 433 0.62 -6.40 29.83
CA PRO A 433 0.64 -6.91 31.20
C PRO A 433 1.71 -6.23 32.07
N LEU A 434 2.74 -5.62 31.47
CA LEU A 434 3.81 -4.91 32.18
C LEU A 434 3.50 -3.42 32.35
N THR A 435 2.25 -3.01 32.18
CA THR A 435 1.83 -1.62 32.29
C THR A 435 0.59 -1.45 33.15
N ARG A 436 0.37 -0.22 33.60
CA ARG A 436 -0.84 0.21 34.26
C ARG A 436 -1.32 1.52 33.65
N LEU A 437 -2.59 1.57 33.30
CA LEU A 437 -3.26 2.77 32.82
C LEU A 437 -4.08 3.40 33.95
N ILE A 438 -3.86 4.68 34.21
CA ILE A 438 -4.63 5.48 35.15
C ILE A 438 -5.41 6.50 34.31
N SER A 439 -6.73 6.49 34.41
CA SER A 439 -7.59 7.40 33.65
C SER A 439 -8.30 8.37 34.58
N CYS A 440 -8.02 9.65 34.46
CA CYS A 440 -8.64 10.70 35.25
C CYS A 440 -9.55 11.54 34.33
N SER A 441 -10.71 11.92 34.83
CA SER A 441 -11.63 12.83 34.15
C SER A 441 -11.93 13.98 35.09
N SER A 442 -11.86 15.19 34.60
CA SER A 442 -12.38 16.35 35.31
C SER A 442 -13.90 16.42 35.12
N SER A 443 -14.63 16.58 36.21
CA SER A 443 -16.07 16.81 36.20
C SER A 443 -16.42 17.81 37.31
N PRO A 444 -17.56 18.53 37.25
CA PRO A 444 -17.94 19.46 38.32
C PRO A 444 -18.00 18.73 39.68
N GLY A 445 -17.00 18.97 40.55
CA GLY A 445 -16.90 18.36 41.89
C GLY A 445 -15.94 17.16 42.04
N ALA A 446 -15.28 16.69 40.97
CA ALA A 446 -14.21 15.69 41.06
C ALA A 446 -13.06 16.09 40.12
N HIS A 447 -11.90 16.41 40.70
CA HIS A 447 -10.74 16.86 39.94
C HIS A 447 -9.80 15.68 39.66
N TRP A 448 -9.11 15.68 38.52
CA TRP A 448 -8.10 14.65 38.22
C TRP A 448 -7.03 14.52 39.32
N ARG A 449 -6.79 15.62 40.06
CA ARG A 449 -5.90 15.72 41.23
C ARG A 449 -6.27 14.73 42.32
N ASP A 450 -7.56 14.59 42.64
CA ASP A 450 -8.03 13.74 43.75
C ASP A 450 -7.68 12.27 43.51
N ARG A 451 -7.75 11.83 42.25
CA ARG A 451 -7.37 10.47 41.86
C ARG A 451 -5.86 10.26 41.90
N LEU A 452 -5.06 11.27 41.56
CA LEU A 452 -3.60 11.17 41.59
C LEU A 452 -3.03 11.31 43.01
N ALA A 453 -3.67 12.08 43.89
CA ALA A 453 -3.27 12.22 45.29
C ALA A 453 -3.32 10.88 46.06
N GLY A 454 -4.11 9.91 45.60
CA GLY A 454 -4.11 8.54 46.13
C GLY A 454 -3.02 7.61 45.57
N LEU A 455 -2.17 8.10 44.65
CA LEU A 455 -1.15 7.31 43.93
C LEU A 455 0.25 7.92 44.02
N PHE A 456 0.35 9.25 44.11
CA PHE A 456 1.58 10.03 44.13
C PHE A 456 1.55 11.06 45.26
N SER A 457 2.72 11.54 45.70
CA SER A 457 2.83 12.61 46.69
C SER A 457 2.30 13.95 46.19
N ALA A 458 1.95 14.85 47.11
CA ALA A 458 1.43 16.18 46.78
C ALA A 458 2.38 16.98 45.87
N ASP A 459 3.69 16.84 46.07
CA ASP A 459 4.71 17.48 45.24
C ASP A 459 4.72 16.93 43.81
N CYS A 460 4.57 15.62 43.64
CA CYS A 460 4.46 15.00 42.31
C CYS A 460 3.18 15.47 41.60
N VAL A 461 2.04 15.52 42.30
CA VAL A 461 0.75 15.98 41.71
C VAL A 461 0.85 17.44 41.27
N LYS A 462 1.49 18.29 42.08
CA LYS A 462 1.73 19.70 41.74
C LYS A 462 2.68 19.85 40.55
N ALA A 463 3.78 19.09 40.52
CA ALA A 463 4.70 19.12 39.38
C ALA A 463 4.04 18.65 38.07
N LEU A 464 3.18 17.63 38.16
CA LEU A 464 2.36 17.17 37.03
C LEU A 464 1.37 18.26 36.59
N GLU A 465 0.77 19.01 37.51
CA GLU A 465 -0.13 20.11 37.17
C GLU A 465 0.57 21.27 36.47
N GLU A 466 1.76 21.65 36.94
CA GLU A 466 2.53 22.74 36.34
C GLU A 466 3.09 22.35 34.96
N SER A 467 3.38 21.06 34.76
CA SER A 467 3.91 20.56 33.49
C SER A 467 2.84 20.18 32.47
N LEU A 468 1.68 19.69 32.91
CA LEU A 468 0.61 19.22 32.05
C LEU A 468 -0.45 20.32 31.96
N ASP A 469 -0.58 20.95 30.79
CA ASP A 469 -1.60 21.96 30.50
C ASP A 469 -3.01 21.33 30.43
N VAL A 470 -3.55 20.92 31.58
CA VAL A 470 -4.82 20.20 31.74
C VAL A 470 -5.89 21.16 32.24
N HIS A 471 -6.95 21.35 31.45
CA HIS A 471 -8.08 22.20 31.80
C HIS A 471 -9.25 21.43 32.44
N GLN A 472 -10.26 22.16 32.93
CA GLN A 472 -11.38 21.63 33.72
C GLN A 472 -12.29 20.65 32.95
N GLU A 473 -12.28 20.67 31.62
CA GLU A 473 -13.09 19.76 30.77
C GLU A 473 -12.27 18.62 30.15
N ASP A 474 -10.98 18.55 30.46
CA ASP A 474 -10.07 17.59 29.85
C ASP A 474 -10.09 16.24 30.57
N ALA A 475 -9.64 15.20 29.85
CA ALA A 475 -9.27 13.94 30.47
C ALA A 475 -7.74 13.77 30.46
N LEU A 476 -7.20 13.23 31.55
CA LEU A 476 -5.79 12.92 31.71
C LEU A 476 -5.62 11.42 31.84
N LEU A 477 -4.80 10.81 30.99
CA LEU A 477 -4.42 9.40 31.10
C LEU A 477 -2.92 9.32 31.42
N LEU A 478 -2.55 8.48 32.38
CA LEU A 478 -1.15 8.17 32.71
C LEU A 478 -0.90 6.69 32.45
N GLY A 479 0.09 6.39 31.61
CA GLY A 479 0.66 5.05 31.45
C GLY A 479 1.91 4.92 32.29
N VAL A 480 1.99 3.87 33.10
CA VAL A 480 3.14 3.55 33.98
C VAL A 480 3.59 2.13 33.69
N GLY A 481 4.88 1.91 33.46
CA GLY A 481 5.44 0.58 33.24
C GLY A 481 6.58 0.56 32.23
N SER A 482 6.79 -0.59 31.58
CA SER A 482 7.83 -0.75 30.56
C SER A 482 7.65 0.26 29.42
N GLU A 483 8.71 1.00 29.07
CA GLU A 483 8.63 2.10 28.10
C GLU A 483 7.99 1.71 26.77
N GLN A 484 8.45 0.61 26.16
CA GLN A 484 7.90 0.13 24.90
C GLN A 484 6.38 -0.12 25.00
N GLN A 485 5.94 -0.82 26.04
CA GLN A 485 4.52 -1.14 26.22
C GLN A 485 3.68 0.10 26.56
N VAL A 486 4.23 1.05 27.33
CA VAL A 486 3.52 2.31 27.68
C VAL A 486 3.31 3.18 26.44
N LEU A 487 4.35 3.36 25.62
CA LEU A 487 4.27 4.12 24.37
C LEU A 487 3.22 3.50 23.44
N GLU A 488 3.30 2.19 23.20
CA GLU A 488 2.36 1.48 22.33
C GLU A 488 0.91 1.55 22.86
N LEU A 489 0.72 1.36 24.17
CA LEU A 489 -0.58 1.47 24.82
C LEU A 489 -1.20 2.86 24.64
N LEU A 490 -0.45 3.93 24.95
CA LEU A 490 -0.97 5.29 24.87
C LEU A 490 -1.15 5.75 23.43
N GLY A 491 -0.27 5.34 22.51
CA GLY A 491 -0.44 5.59 21.08
C GLY A 491 -1.72 4.97 20.51
N ARG A 492 -2.02 3.71 20.87
CA ARG A 492 -3.30 3.06 20.54
C ARG A 492 -4.49 3.76 21.17
N THR A 493 -4.37 4.09 22.45
CA THR A 493 -5.44 4.77 23.20
C THR A 493 -5.74 6.14 22.61
N ARG A 494 -4.73 6.90 22.19
CA ARG A 494 -4.87 8.20 21.52
C ARG A 494 -5.77 8.12 20.28
N VAL A 495 -5.51 7.17 19.39
CA VAL A 495 -6.30 6.98 18.16
C VAL A 495 -7.72 6.53 18.49
N GLU A 496 -7.88 5.60 19.44
CA GLU A 496 -9.21 5.13 19.85
C GLU A 496 -10.06 6.23 20.49
N LEU A 497 -9.45 7.13 21.28
CA LEU A 497 -10.15 8.27 21.85
C LEU A 497 -10.59 9.27 20.78
N ALA A 498 -9.74 9.57 19.79
CA ALA A 498 -10.12 10.41 18.66
C ALA A 498 -11.30 9.80 17.88
N ASP A 499 -11.29 8.50 17.63
CA ASP A 499 -12.41 7.79 16.98
C ASP A 499 -13.73 7.92 17.80
N GLN A 500 -13.64 7.82 19.13
CA GLN A 500 -14.79 7.97 20.01
C GLN A 500 -15.35 9.39 20.00
N LEU A 501 -14.50 10.41 20.07
CA LEU A 501 -14.92 11.81 19.99
C LEU A 501 -15.64 12.10 18.68
N GLU A 502 -15.08 11.63 17.55
CA GLU A 502 -15.71 11.79 16.22
C GLU A 502 -17.04 11.05 16.09
N SER A 503 -17.17 9.87 16.69
CA SER A 503 -18.45 9.13 16.71
C SER A 503 -19.57 9.86 17.45
N GLN A 504 -19.23 10.83 18.30
CA GLN A 504 -20.15 11.65 19.07
C GLN A 504 -20.34 13.05 18.45
N GLY A 505 -19.81 13.28 17.25
CA GLY A 505 -19.94 14.53 16.51
C GLY A 505 -18.89 15.59 16.85
N LEU A 506 -17.89 15.29 17.68
CA LEU A 506 -16.79 16.19 17.98
C LEU A 506 -15.68 16.04 16.93
N LYS A 507 -15.23 17.15 16.36
CA LYS A 507 -14.12 17.14 15.41
C LYS A 507 -12.80 16.95 16.17
N ALA A 508 -12.25 15.73 16.14
CA ALA A 508 -10.93 15.45 16.71
C ALA A 508 -9.82 15.64 15.66
N ARG A 509 -10.04 15.21 14.41
CA ARG A 509 -9.05 15.27 13.34
C ARG A 509 -9.34 16.36 12.32
N GLU A 510 -8.27 16.92 11.77
CA GLU A 510 -8.32 17.72 10.56
C GLU A 510 -8.67 16.85 9.34
N SER A 511 -9.39 17.45 8.39
CA SER A 511 -9.73 16.82 7.11
C SER A 511 -8.57 16.94 6.13
N GLY A 512 -8.44 15.98 5.22
CA GLY A 512 -7.43 16.01 4.16
C GLY A 512 -6.40 14.88 4.29
N PHE A 513 -5.31 15.03 3.53
CA PHE A 513 -4.25 14.04 3.39
C PHE A 513 -2.96 14.60 4.01
N HIS A 514 -2.49 14.00 5.09
CA HIS A 514 -1.30 14.44 5.83
C HIS A 514 -0.20 13.40 5.63
N PHE A 515 0.67 13.66 4.66
CA PHE A 515 1.87 12.86 4.47
C PHE A 515 2.93 13.19 5.53
N LEU A 516 3.72 12.19 5.91
CA LEU A 516 4.84 12.30 6.83
C LEU A 516 5.90 11.28 6.45
N TRP A 517 7.15 11.69 6.36
CA TRP A 517 8.28 10.75 6.37
C TRP A 517 8.70 10.42 7.79
N VAL A 518 8.80 9.14 8.10
CA VAL A 518 9.48 8.64 9.30
C VAL A 518 10.83 8.09 8.89
N VAL A 519 11.90 8.51 9.57
CA VAL A 519 13.30 8.18 9.22
C VAL A 519 14.09 7.78 10.46
N ASP A 520 15.32 7.30 10.27
CA ASP A 520 16.26 6.97 11.36
C ASP A 520 15.75 5.86 12.28
N PHE A 521 15.11 4.85 11.69
CA PHE A 521 14.71 3.64 12.39
C PHE A 521 15.92 2.89 12.97
N PRO A 522 15.76 2.14 14.07
CA PRO A 522 16.78 1.20 14.51
C PRO A 522 17.08 0.19 13.39
N LEU A 523 18.32 -0.31 13.35
CA LEU A 523 18.72 -1.35 12.40
C LEU A 523 18.19 -2.73 12.84
N PHE A 524 18.22 -2.99 14.15
CA PHE A 524 17.81 -4.24 14.77
C PHE A 524 16.78 -4.03 15.87
N VAL A 525 15.95 -5.05 16.08
CA VAL A 525 15.07 -5.21 17.24
C VAL A 525 15.41 -6.54 17.91
N ALA A 526 15.33 -6.63 19.23
CA ALA A 526 15.52 -7.89 19.94
C ALA A 526 14.17 -8.57 20.18
N GLU A 527 14.03 -9.82 19.76
CA GLU A 527 12.86 -10.67 19.99
C GLU A 527 13.34 -12.06 20.48
N GLU A 528 12.77 -12.56 21.57
CA GLU A 528 13.04 -13.90 22.13
C GLU A 528 14.52 -14.28 22.33
N GLY A 529 15.40 -13.29 22.55
CA GLY A 529 16.84 -13.51 22.73
C GLY A 529 17.65 -13.58 21.43
N ALA A 530 17.05 -13.27 20.29
CA ALA A 530 17.71 -13.09 19.00
C ALA A 530 17.54 -11.64 18.48
N LEU A 531 18.44 -11.23 17.59
CA LEU A 531 18.28 -9.98 16.84
C LEU A 531 17.51 -10.25 15.55
N GLU A 532 16.51 -9.42 15.29
CA GLU A 532 15.79 -9.37 14.03
C GLU A 532 16.03 -8.01 13.35
N SER A 533 15.98 -7.98 12.02
CA SER A 533 16.06 -6.73 11.28
C SER A 533 14.75 -5.95 11.41
N THR A 534 14.82 -4.64 11.70
CA THR A 534 13.59 -3.82 11.80
C THR A 534 12.80 -3.78 10.50
N HIS A 535 13.49 -3.75 9.35
CA HIS A 535 12.86 -3.74 8.03
C HIS A 535 13.25 -4.97 7.19
N HIS A 536 14.51 -5.05 6.77
CA HIS A 536 15.04 -6.21 6.04
C HIS A 536 16.55 -6.34 6.24
N PRO A 537 17.16 -7.52 6.02
CA PRO A 537 18.60 -7.77 6.28
C PRO A 537 19.57 -6.98 5.40
N PHE A 538 19.09 -6.35 4.32
CA PHE A 538 19.93 -5.63 3.35
C PHE A 538 20.02 -4.12 3.59
N THR A 539 19.53 -3.63 4.73
CA THR A 539 19.42 -2.18 5.00
C THR A 539 20.76 -1.61 5.43
N GLN A 540 21.17 -0.50 4.81
CA GLN A 540 22.39 0.20 5.15
C GLN A 540 22.30 0.80 6.57
N PRO A 541 23.26 0.52 7.48
CA PRO A 541 23.39 1.23 8.75
C PRO A 541 23.62 2.73 8.53
N HIS A 542 23.17 3.56 9.46
CA HIS A 542 23.45 4.98 9.44
C HIS A 542 24.96 5.22 9.50
N PRO A 543 25.57 6.02 8.59
CA PRO A 543 27.02 6.21 8.52
C PRO A 543 27.66 6.59 9.86
N ASP A 544 27.01 7.50 10.60
CA ASP A 544 27.47 7.94 11.92
C ASP A 544 27.52 6.82 12.96
N ASP A 545 26.76 5.73 12.78
CA ASP A 545 26.58 4.67 13.76
C ASP A 545 27.31 3.37 13.36
N VAL A 546 27.90 3.30 12.16
CA VAL A 546 28.60 2.10 11.64
C VAL A 546 29.70 1.62 12.59
N HIS A 547 30.37 2.56 13.24
CA HIS A 547 31.44 2.27 14.20
C HIS A 547 30.97 1.44 15.41
N LEU A 548 29.68 1.48 15.73
CA LEU A 548 29.07 0.69 16.82
C LEU A 548 28.92 -0.79 16.45
N LEU A 549 28.93 -1.15 15.16
CA LEU A 549 28.90 -2.55 14.72
C LEU A 549 30.22 -3.28 15.04
N GLY A 550 31.37 -2.58 14.98
CA GLY A 550 32.70 -3.19 15.16
C GLY A 550 33.15 -3.44 16.61
N GLN A 551 32.40 -2.99 17.63
CA GLN A 551 32.78 -3.13 19.04
C GLN A 551 32.24 -4.44 19.64
N GLU A 552 33.13 -5.43 19.77
CA GLU A 552 32.95 -6.79 20.35
C GLU A 552 31.63 -7.56 20.06
N PRO A 553 31.60 -8.34 18.96
CA PRO A 553 30.44 -9.14 18.52
C PRO A 553 29.96 -10.25 19.48
N LEU A 554 30.80 -10.70 20.43
CA LEU A 554 30.55 -11.90 21.23
C LEU A 554 30.05 -11.63 22.66
N LYS A 555 30.07 -10.39 23.15
CA LYS A 555 29.43 -10.08 24.45
C LYS A 555 27.92 -10.00 24.33
N VAL A 556 27.38 -9.49 23.22
CA VAL A 556 25.93 -9.29 23.00
C VAL A 556 25.12 -10.60 23.04
N LEU A 557 25.71 -11.74 22.66
CA LEU A 557 25.03 -13.05 22.72
C LEU A 557 25.49 -13.93 23.90
N ALA A 558 26.75 -13.86 24.36
CA ALA A 558 27.22 -14.68 25.48
C ALA A 558 26.68 -14.24 26.86
N VAL A 559 26.08 -13.05 26.97
CA VAL A 559 25.52 -12.51 28.22
C VAL A 559 24.00 -12.69 28.31
N LEU A 560 23.36 -13.34 27.34
CA LEU A 560 21.95 -13.76 27.48
C LEU A 560 21.74 -14.75 28.63
N PHE A 561 22.81 -15.40 29.12
CA PHE A 561 22.75 -16.36 30.24
C PHE A 561 23.49 -15.93 31.51
N ALA A 562 24.12 -14.76 31.56
CA ALA A 562 24.88 -14.34 32.76
C ALA A 562 24.95 -12.83 32.93
N HIS A 563 24.04 -12.29 33.75
CA HIS A 563 24.15 -11.05 34.53
C HIS A 563 24.71 -9.75 33.85
N THR A 564 23.78 -8.81 33.67
CA THR A 564 23.91 -7.36 34.01
C THR A 564 24.78 -6.42 33.17
N THR A 565 25.24 -6.75 31.95
CA THR A 565 25.98 -5.73 31.15
C THR A 565 25.60 -5.59 29.66
N VAL A 566 24.78 -6.47 29.09
CA VAL A 566 24.36 -6.37 27.66
C VAL A 566 23.08 -5.61 27.42
N GLN A 567 22.34 -5.32 28.48
CA GLN A 567 21.17 -4.46 28.42
C GLN A 567 21.54 -3.05 27.85
N THR A 568 22.79 -2.63 27.98
CA THR A 568 23.33 -1.31 27.58
C THR A 568 23.49 -1.05 26.07
N ILE A 569 23.36 -2.07 25.19
CA ILE A 569 23.47 -1.85 23.72
C ILE A 569 22.08 -1.89 23.05
N ILE A 570 21.08 -2.48 23.71
CA ILE A 570 19.75 -2.72 23.14
C ILE A 570 18.67 -1.88 23.86
N CYS A 571 18.99 -1.27 25.00
CA CYS A 571 18.06 -0.38 25.69
C CYS A 571 17.87 0.96 24.97
N TRP A 572 16.76 1.62 25.29
CA TRP A 572 16.30 2.89 24.74
C TRP A 572 17.21 4.10 25.07
N ASP A 573 18.40 3.90 25.63
CA ASP A 573 19.30 4.94 26.16
C ASP A 573 20.27 5.56 25.13
N GLY A 574 19.87 5.65 23.87
CA GLY A 574 20.64 6.41 22.87
C GLY A 574 21.79 5.68 22.20
N ASN A 575 21.97 4.37 22.45
CA ASN A 575 23.11 3.58 21.95
C ASN A 575 22.76 2.56 20.85
N ARG A 576 21.65 2.75 20.11
CA ARG A 576 21.25 1.84 19.01
C ARG A 576 21.83 2.27 17.68
N VAL A 577 22.29 1.31 16.89
CA VAL A 577 22.66 1.51 15.48
C VAL A 577 21.40 1.89 14.70
N ARG A 578 21.33 3.14 14.23
CA ARG A 578 20.26 3.57 13.31
C ARG A 578 20.51 3.00 11.93
N SER A 579 19.47 3.04 11.10
CA SER A 579 19.50 2.61 9.72
C SER A 579 19.11 3.75 8.78
N LEU A 580 19.50 3.63 7.51
CA LEU A 580 19.02 4.49 6.43
C LEU A 580 17.68 3.98 5.86
N HIS A 581 16.81 3.48 6.74
CA HIS A 581 15.43 3.13 6.45
C HIS A 581 14.51 4.36 6.61
N TYR A 582 13.46 4.38 5.82
CA TYR A 582 12.45 5.42 5.79
C TYR A 582 11.10 4.84 5.39
N ASP A 583 10.06 5.33 6.07
CA ASP A 583 8.67 5.04 5.78
C ASP A 583 7.95 6.32 5.41
N LEU A 584 7.10 6.24 4.40
CA LEU A 584 6.11 7.27 4.12
C LEU A 584 4.84 6.90 4.88
N VAL A 585 4.22 7.86 5.56
CA VAL A 585 2.98 7.69 6.32
C VAL A 585 1.94 8.67 5.80
N LEU A 586 0.67 8.28 5.75
CA LEU A 586 -0.47 9.12 5.39
C LEU A 586 -1.60 8.89 6.38
N ASN A 587 -1.99 9.90 7.17
CA ASN A 587 -3.16 9.79 8.07
C ASN A 587 -3.08 8.58 9.03
N GLY A 588 -1.89 8.31 9.60
CA GLY A 588 -1.65 7.16 10.50
C GLY A 588 -1.51 5.80 9.79
N CYS A 589 -1.22 5.84 8.50
CA CYS A 589 -1.10 4.69 7.61
C CYS A 589 0.29 4.70 7.01
N GLU A 590 1.16 3.75 7.32
CA GLU A 590 2.40 3.55 6.54
C GLU A 590 2.00 3.34 5.08
N VAL A 591 2.38 4.19 4.12
CA VAL A 591 2.09 4.14 2.67
C VAL A 591 3.23 3.67 1.77
N GLY A 592 4.38 3.40 2.35
CA GLY A 592 5.50 2.84 1.63
C GLY A 592 6.69 2.79 2.54
N GLY A 593 7.56 1.83 2.28
CA GLY A 593 8.74 1.56 3.08
C GLY A 593 9.93 1.28 2.17
N GLY A 594 11.08 1.81 2.55
CA GLY A 594 12.28 1.73 1.74
C GLY A 594 13.54 1.91 2.56
N SER A 595 14.68 1.61 1.96
CA SER A 595 15.96 1.89 2.57
C SER A 595 17.04 2.06 1.51
N VAL A 596 18.12 2.74 1.90
CA VAL A 596 19.40 2.59 1.23
C VAL A 596 19.91 1.17 1.50
N ARG A 597 20.42 0.50 0.47
CA ARG A 597 20.87 -0.89 0.57
C ARG A 597 22.36 -0.98 0.85
N ILE A 598 22.75 -2.05 1.52
CA ILE A 598 24.15 -2.44 1.64
C ILE A 598 24.63 -2.90 0.25
N HIS A 599 25.68 -2.25 -0.26
CA HIS A 599 26.33 -2.61 -1.52
C HIS A 599 27.70 -3.29 -1.29
N ASP A 600 28.27 -3.17 -0.09
CA ASP A 600 29.51 -3.83 0.31
C ASP A 600 29.25 -5.27 0.78
N PRO A 601 29.80 -6.30 0.10
CA PRO A 601 29.61 -7.70 0.51
C PRO A 601 30.14 -8.00 1.92
N LEU A 602 31.19 -7.32 2.39
CA LEU A 602 31.76 -7.57 3.72
C LEU A 602 30.80 -7.10 4.82
N LEU A 603 30.30 -5.86 4.70
CA LEU A 603 29.28 -5.33 5.59
C LEU A 603 28.00 -6.17 5.55
N GLN A 604 27.58 -6.62 4.37
CA GLN A 604 26.40 -7.47 4.23
C GLN A 604 26.58 -8.81 4.96
N GLY A 605 27.75 -9.44 4.84
CA GLY A 605 28.10 -10.66 5.57
C GLY A 605 28.03 -10.46 7.08
N GLN A 606 28.59 -9.37 7.60
CA GLN A 606 28.52 -9.02 9.02
C GLN A 606 27.08 -8.87 9.52
N VAL A 607 26.22 -8.17 8.77
CA VAL A 607 24.80 -8.02 9.12
C VAL A 607 24.07 -9.36 9.14
N LEU A 608 24.34 -10.25 8.19
CA LEU A 608 23.77 -11.60 8.18
C LEU A 608 24.21 -12.43 9.39
N ASP A 609 25.48 -12.30 9.81
CA ASP A 609 25.99 -12.98 10.99
C ASP A 609 25.30 -12.48 12.28
N TYR A 610 25.07 -11.17 12.42
CA TYR A 610 24.31 -10.63 13.56
C TYR A 610 22.87 -11.16 13.63
N LEU A 611 22.26 -11.40 12.46
CA LEU A 611 20.90 -11.93 12.35
C LEU A 611 20.86 -13.47 12.45
N GLY A 612 21.99 -14.14 12.60
CA GLY A 612 22.07 -15.61 12.62
C GLY A 612 21.64 -16.27 11.30
N VAL A 613 21.73 -15.57 10.18
CA VAL A 613 21.35 -16.07 8.86
C VAL A 613 22.53 -16.77 8.20
N ASP A 614 22.36 -18.03 7.78
CA ASP A 614 23.40 -18.76 7.03
C ASP A 614 23.69 -18.04 5.70
N GLN A 615 24.89 -17.46 5.58
CA GLN A 615 25.34 -16.74 4.40
C GLN A 615 25.27 -17.59 3.12
N ARG A 616 25.41 -18.91 3.20
CA ARG A 616 25.33 -19.82 2.03
C ARG A 616 23.96 -19.75 1.36
N SER A 617 22.91 -19.47 2.12
CA SER A 617 21.55 -19.31 1.59
C SER A 617 21.41 -18.08 0.69
N LEU A 618 22.30 -17.10 0.83
CA LEU A 618 22.32 -15.84 0.08
C LEU A 618 23.64 -15.66 -0.72
N GLN A 619 24.37 -16.74 -0.98
CA GLN A 619 25.65 -16.68 -1.70
C GLN A 619 25.51 -15.99 -3.06
N HIS A 620 24.42 -16.25 -3.80
CA HIS A 620 24.17 -15.61 -5.09
C HIS A 620 24.05 -14.09 -4.99
N LEU A 621 23.56 -13.58 -3.86
CA LEU A 621 23.48 -12.14 -3.61
C LEU A 621 24.85 -11.59 -3.20
N LEU A 622 25.57 -12.26 -2.29
CA LEU A 622 26.92 -11.84 -1.88
C LEU A 622 27.90 -11.83 -3.07
N ASP A 623 27.84 -12.83 -3.94
CA ASP A 623 28.62 -12.90 -5.17
C ASP A 623 28.29 -11.72 -6.10
N ALA A 624 27.01 -11.39 -6.24
CA ALA A 624 26.57 -10.24 -7.02
C ALA A 624 27.05 -8.91 -6.41
N LEU A 625 26.99 -8.75 -5.08
CA LEU A 625 27.53 -7.59 -4.39
C LEU A 625 29.03 -7.42 -4.66
N SER A 626 29.78 -8.52 -4.60
CA SER A 626 31.23 -8.55 -4.87
C SER A 626 31.60 -8.29 -6.33
N SER A 627 30.65 -8.38 -7.25
CA SER A 627 30.85 -8.16 -8.69
C SER A 627 30.85 -6.68 -9.10
N GLY A 628 30.99 -5.76 -8.13
CA GLY A 628 30.97 -4.32 -8.35
C GLY A 628 29.57 -3.71 -8.23
N CYS A 629 28.85 -4.04 -7.15
CA CYS A 629 27.52 -3.46 -6.91
C CYS A 629 27.61 -1.95 -6.64
N PRO A 630 26.83 -1.11 -7.35
CA PRO A 630 26.79 0.32 -7.09
C PRO A 630 26.07 0.60 -5.76
N PRO A 631 26.34 1.74 -5.10
CA PRO A 631 25.46 2.22 -4.04
C PRO A 631 24.06 2.40 -4.62
N HIS A 632 23.03 1.87 -3.95
CA HIS A 632 21.67 1.90 -4.45
C HIS A 632 20.66 2.03 -3.31
N ALA A 633 19.50 2.59 -3.64
CA ALA A 633 18.42 2.83 -2.71
C ALA A 633 17.08 2.66 -3.40
N GLY A 634 16.06 2.27 -2.64
CA GLY A 634 14.74 2.08 -3.21
C GLY A 634 13.63 2.13 -2.19
N ILE A 635 12.42 1.97 -2.68
CA ILE A 635 11.19 2.02 -1.91
C ILE A 635 10.15 1.12 -2.57
N ALA A 636 9.30 0.49 -1.77
CA ALA A 636 8.06 -0.09 -2.24
C ALA A 636 6.91 0.80 -1.77
N LEU A 637 6.11 1.33 -2.70
CA LEU A 637 4.87 2.03 -2.36
C LEU A 637 3.76 1.00 -2.21
N ALA A 638 3.30 0.94 -0.97
CA ALA A 638 2.47 -0.11 -0.43
C ALA A 638 2.06 0.37 0.98
N VAL A 639 0.74 0.50 1.25
CA VAL A 639 0.20 1.14 2.45
C VAL A 639 -0.58 0.21 3.42
N LEU A 640 -0.60 0.48 4.73
CA LEU A 640 -1.36 -0.12 5.83
C LEU A 640 -2.32 0.89 6.52
N LYS A 641 -3.52 0.53 7.05
CA LYS A 641 -4.19 1.33 8.14
C LYS A 641 -5.52 2.04 7.85
N LEU A 642 -5.83 3.31 8.13
CA LEU A 642 -7.17 3.98 8.20
C LEU A 642 -8.38 3.10 8.56
N ARG A 643 -8.64 3.07 9.85
CA ARG A 643 -9.81 2.55 10.54
C ARG A 643 -10.98 3.53 10.32
N LEU A 644 -11.98 3.15 9.54
CA LEU A 644 -13.34 3.63 9.73
C LEU A 644 -14.10 2.54 10.51
N CYS A 645 -14.75 2.95 11.58
CA CYS A 645 -15.41 2.12 12.58
C CYS A 645 -16.30 1.01 11.97
N VAL A 646 -15.96 -0.25 12.24
CA VAL A 646 -16.79 -1.35 12.79
C VAL A 646 -15.89 -2.61 12.83
N GLU A 647 -15.94 -3.35 13.94
CA GLU A 647 -15.24 -4.62 14.23
C GLU A 647 -13.75 -4.56 14.63
N ALA A 648 -13.56 -4.65 15.95
CA ALA A 648 -12.29 -4.83 16.63
C ALA A 648 -12.17 -6.29 17.10
N TYR A 649 -11.54 -7.18 16.35
CA TYR A 649 -11.14 -8.51 16.84
C TYR A 649 -9.98 -9.10 16.03
N SER A 650 -8.77 -9.10 16.59
CA SER A 650 -7.71 -10.12 16.46
C SER A 650 -6.42 -9.54 17.06
N GLY A 651 -6.16 -9.89 18.32
CA GLY A 651 -5.05 -9.37 19.12
C GLY A 651 -3.77 -10.17 18.93
N THR A 652 -3.01 -9.89 17.88
CA THR A 652 -1.64 -10.41 17.70
C THR A 652 -0.78 -9.43 16.91
N ALA A 653 -0.35 -8.32 17.51
CA ALA A 653 0.78 -7.57 16.94
C ALA A 653 2.05 -8.02 17.66
N SER A 654 2.79 -8.94 17.05
CA SER A 654 4.22 -9.16 17.34
C SER A 654 5.02 -8.16 16.51
N ILE A 655 6.29 -7.93 16.87
CA ILE A 655 7.26 -7.10 16.14
C ILE A 655 7.36 -7.53 14.65
N ARG A 656 6.95 -8.76 14.30
CA ARG A 656 6.72 -9.19 12.90
C ARG A 656 5.78 -8.30 12.08
N ASP A 657 4.92 -7.51 12.71
CA ASP A 657 4.05 -6.54 12.03
C ASP A 657 4.80 -5.28 11.52
N MET A 658 6.08 -5.06 11.88
CA MET A 658 6.90 -3.91 11.43
C MET A 658 7.50 -4.07 10.03
N SER A 659 7.67 -5.30 9.54
CA SER A 659 8.23 -5.54 8.19
C SER A 659 7.14 -5.70 7.12
N PHE A 660 5.88 -5.43 7.48
CA PHE A 660 4.73 -5.68 6.63
C PHE A 660 4.33 -4.42 5.83
N VAL A 661 4.95 -4.22 4.67
CA VAL A 661 4.51 -3.22 3.68
C VAL A 661 3.37 -3.80 2.82
N PRO A 662 2.08 -3.43 2.96
CA PRO A 662 0.93 -4.02 2.21
C PRO A 662 0.68 -3.28 0.89
N GLY A 663 0.21 -3.88 -0.19
CA GLY A 663 0.19 -3.24 -1.53
C GLY A 663 -0.43 -1.82 -1.73
N LEU A 664 -0.17 -1.23 -2.91
CA LEU A 664 -0.76 -0.01 -3.51
C LEU A 664 -2.29 0.06 -3.35
N ASP A 665 -2.94 -1.09 -3.20
CA ASP A 665 -4.35 -1.25 -2.84
C ASP A 665 -4.78 -0.31 -1.71
N ARG A 666 -3.94 -0.08 -0.72
CA ARG A 666 -4.32 0.76 0.40
C ARG A 666 -4.22 2.26 0.12
N LEU A 667 -3.20 2.73 -0.61
CA LEU A 667 -3.14 4.14 -1.07
C LEU A 667 -4.42 4.47 -1.84
N LEU A 668 -4.81 3.56 -2.72
CA LEU A 668 -6.01 3.68 -3.53
C LEU A 668 -7.29 3.63 -2.70
N SER A 669 -7.35 2.79 -1.66
CA SER A 669 -8.47 2.78 -0.72
C SER A 669 -8.61 4.12 0.00
N LEU A 670 -7.51 4.77 0.39
CA LEU A 670 -7.51 6.10 1.01
C LEU A 670 -8.00 7.17 0.03
N ILE A 671 -7.45 7.18 -1.19
CA ILE A 671 -7.81 8.09 -2.28
C ILE A 671 -9.29 7.93 -2.65
N CYS A 672 -9.82 6.70 -2.66
CA CYS A 672 -11.21 6.43 -3.00
C CYS A 672 -12.19 6.65 -1.82
N HIS A 673 -11.69 6.94 -0.62
CA HIS A 673 -12.43 6.88 0.63
C HIS A 673 -13.19 5.54 0.80
N ALA A 674 -12.58 4.44 0.36
CA ALA A 674 -13.13 3.10 0.48
C ALA A 674 -13.00 2.59 1.92
N THR A 675 -14.03 1.89 2.41
CA THR A 675 -14.06 1.33 3.76
C THR A 675 -13.11 0.14 3.93
N SER A 676 -12.83 -0.57 2.83
CA SER A 676 -11.95 -1.74 2.78
C SER A 676 -11.07 -1.70 1.54
N ILE A 677 -9.84 -2.23 1.65
CA ILE A 677 -8.95 -2.43 0.49
C ILE A 677 -9.58 -3.36 -0.55
N ARG A 678 -10.51 -4.21 -0.12
CA ARG A 678 -11.26 -5.10 -1.01
C ARG A 678 -12.07 -4.33 -2.03
N ASP A 679 -12.49 -3.10 -1.76
CA ASP A 679 -13.27 -2.28 -2.70
C ASP A 679 -12.42 -1.58 -3.77
N VAL A 680 -11.10 -1.75 -3.75
CA VAL A 680 -10.19 -1.32 -4.82
C VAL A 680 -9.44 -2.48 -5.47
N ILE A 681 -9.81 -3.72 -5.13
CA ILE A 681 -9.33 -4.97 -5.72
C ILE A 681 -10.49 -5.60 -6.47
N ALA A 682 -10.28 -6.02 -7.73
CA ALA A 682 -11.35 -6.58 -8.54
C ALA A 682 -11.96 -7.85 -7.90
N PHE A 683 -11.10 -8.81 -7.52
CA PHE A 683 -11.49 -10.10 -6.96
C PHE A 683 -10.68 -10.42 -5.68
N PRO A 684 -11.07 -9.83 -4.53
CA PRO A 684 -10.37 -10.00 -3.26
C PRO A 684 -10.68 -11.35 -2.59
N LYS A 685 -9.85 -11.72 -1.62
CA LYS A 685 -10.01 -12.88 -0.73
C LYS A 685 -10.65 -12.49 0.62
N THR A 686 -11.34 -13.43 1.24
CA THR A 686 -11.92 -13.27 2.59
C THR A 686 -10.83 -13.18 3.67
N LEU A 687 -11.24 -12.99 4.92
CA LEU A 687 -10.33 -13.06 6.09
C LEU A 687 -9.68 -14.45 6.28
N GLU A 688 -10.24 -15.49 5.67
CA GLU A 688 -9.67 -16.84 5.67
C GLU A 688 -8.79 -17.10 4.42
N GLY A 689 -8.50 -16.08 3.63
CA GLY A 689 -7.75 -16.23 2.38
C GLY A 689 -8.55 -16.92 1.25
N LYS A 690 -9.86 -17.13 1.42
CA LYS A 690 -10.71 -17.85 0.46
C LYS A 690 -11.30 -16.92 -0.59
N ASP A 691 -11.53 -17.43 -1.80
CA ASP A 691 -12.35 -16.77 -2.81
C ASP A 691 -13.76 -17.41 -2.80
N PRO A 692 -14.79 -16.71 -2.29
CA PRO A 692 -16.14 -17.27 -2.21
C PRO A 692 -16.82 -17.33 -3.59
N MET A 693 -16.30 -16.65 -4.61
CA MET A 693 -16.85 -16.67 -5.97
C MET A 693 -16.49 -17.98 -6.69
N SER A 694 -15.20 -18.34 -6.67
CA SER A 694 -14.70 -19.59 -7.29
C SER A 694 -14.75 -20.79 -6.35
N GLY A 695 -14.84 -20.56 -5.04
CA GLY A 695 -14.70 -21.60 -4.01
C GLY A 695 -13.25 -21.97 -3.70
N ALA A 696 -12.27 -21.19 -4.16
CA ALA A 696 -10.85 -21.46 -3.91
C ALA A 696 -10.42 -21.17 -2.45
N PRO A 697 -9.42 -21.88 -1.91
CA PRO A 697 -8.72 -23.03 -2.50
C PRO A 697 -9.58 -24.30 -2.54
N VAL A 698 -9.27 -25.21 -3.47
CA VAL A 698 -9.97 -26.50 -3.68
C VAL A 698 -8.99 -27.67 -3.55
N PRO A 699 -9.45 -28.88 -3.18
CA PRO A 699 -8.60 -30.05 -3.17
C PRO A 699 -8.14 -30.42 -4.59
N ILE A 700 -6.90 -30.91 -4.70
CA ILE A 700 -6.37 -31.51 -5.94
C ILE A 700 -6.55 -33.03 -5.94
N SER A 701 -6.61 -33.62 -7.12
CA SER A 701 -6.79 -35.06 -7.30
C SER A 701 -5.59 -35.86 -6.79
N GLU A 702 -5.81 -37.14 -6.45
CA GLU A 702 -4.71 -38.05 -6.06
C GLU A 702 -3.66 -38.22 -7.18
N GLN A 703 -4.08 -38.12 -8.45
CA GLN A 703 -3.17 -38.18 -9.60
C GLN A 703 -2.24 -36.96 -9.62
N GLU A 704 -2.75 -35.77 -9.33
CA GLU A 704 -1.93 -34.56 -9.21
C GLU A 704 -1.01 -34.62 -8.00
N GLN A 705 -1.49 -35.12 -6.84
CA GLN A 705 -0.65 -35.32 -5.67
C GLN A 705 0.56 -36.23 -5.98
N LYS A 706 0.32 -37.35 -6.69
CA LYS A 706 1.39 -38.25 -7.15
C LYS A 706 2.34 -37.57 -8.13
N LEU A 707 1.82 -36.75 -9.05
CA LEU A 707 2.61 -36.01 -10.03
C LEU A 707 3.58 -35.01 -9.37
N TYR A 708 3.19 -34.43 -8.23
CA TYR A 708 4.01 -33.49 -7.48
C TYR A 708 4.75 -34.13 -6.31
N HIS A 709 4.70 -35.46 -6.16
CA HIS A 709 5.35 -36.20 -5.07
C HIS A 709 4.92 -35.72 -3.67
N ILE A 710 3.66 -35.32 -3.51
CA ILE A 710 3.08 -34.87 -2.24
C ILE A 710 1.94 -35.79 -1.81
N ARG A 711 1.62 -35.75 -0.52
CA ARG A 711 0.46 -36.43 0.08
C ARG A 711 -0.13 -35.53 1.16
N SER A 712 -1.44 -35.32 1.13
CA SER A 712 -2.12 -34.67 2.24
C SER A 712 -2.09 -35.56 3.48
N LEU A 713 -1.58 -35.02 4.59
CA LEU A 713 -1.74 -35.64 5.90
C LEU A 713 -3.16 -35.37 6.39
N ALA A 714 -3.77 -36.32 7.10
CA ALA A 714 -5.02 -36.04 7.80
C ALA A 714 -4.78 -34.85 8.75
N PRO A 715 -5.74 -33.92 8.91
CA PRO A 715 -5.61 -32.89 9.93
C PRO A 715 -5.33 -33.58 11.26
N MET A 716 -4.25 -33.19 11.95
CA MET A 716 -4.01 -33.71 13.30
C MET A 716 -5.20 -33.27 14.15
N ASP A 717 -5.82 -34.21 14.85
CA ASP A 717 -6.78 -33.86 15.91
C ASP A 717 -6.05 -32.94 16.89
N ASP A 718 -6.57 -31.73 17.09
CA ASP A 718 -6.00 -30.67 17.97
C ASP A 718 -5.89 -31.08 19.46
N THR A 719 -6.14 -32.34 19.80
CA THR A 719 -6.00 -32.88 21.17
C THR A 719 -4.59 -33.35 21.53
N CYS A 720 -3.66 -33.47 20.57
CA CYS A 720 -2.27 -33.86 20.85
C CYS A 720 -1.28 -32.69 20.99
N ALA A 721 -1.69 -31.45 20.75
CA ALA A 721 -0.80 -30.29 20.84
C ALA A 721 -0.55 -29.78 22.27
N GLU A 722 -1.33 -30.25 23.28
CA GLU A 722 -1.13 -29.88 24.69
C GLU A 722 -0.11 -30.76 25.43
N SER A 723 0.41 -31.84 24.84
CA SER A 723 1.37 -32.74 25.49
C SER A 723 2.82 -32.62 24.99
N ALA A 724 3.09 -31.63 24.14
CA ALA A 724 4.44 -31.30 23.69
C ALA A 724 4.66 -29.77 23.62
N GLN A 725 4.58 -29.11 24.78
CA GLN A 725 5.23 -27.83 25.04
C GLN A 725 6.05 -27.93 26.33
#